data_AF-A0AAW2V131-F1
#
_entry.id   AF-A0AAW2V131-F1
#
_cell.length_a   1.000
_cell.length_b   1.000
_cell.length_c   1.000
_cell.angle_alpha   90.00
_cell.angle_beta   90.00
_cell.angle_gamma   90.00
#
_symmetry.space_group_name_H-M   'P 1'
#
loop_
_entity.id
_entity.type
_entity.pdbx_description
1 polymer ?
#
loop_
_entity_poly.entity_id
_entity_poly.type
_entity_poly.pdbx_seq_one_letter_code
_entity_poly.pdbx_strand_id
1 'polypeptide(L)'
;MVEEFSAAVLGIETEELVKRMIPVVLPKLVVLQNDSDQALATLYELAKCLNTDMVQLIVNWLPKVLAFALHQADEQELKSALQFYHEHTGSDNQEIFAAALPALLDELICFSDVDDSEEISKRLARVPRMIEEVARILTGSEDLPGFLRNHVVGLLNSIDRKMLHAEDTSLQKQAVRRIEMLIKLMGSHLSTYVPKIMVLLMHAINKAWLQEILEELVVQNKVILKQHIREFPTVPNVPALAEVNKVIQEVRGSMTLKDQLHDVVDGLNHENLNVRYMVASELSKLLNQRTEDFMALFTMEGDSVMDIISSLITSLLKGCAEESRTLVGQRLKLICADCLGAIGAIDPAKIKGFSSTRFKIACSDDDLIFELIHKHLARAFRAAPDTIIQDSAALAIQELLKIAGCEASLDENVLEQTKEKQHLEVGKSFPRGVDDRTKMLGRGQRLWDRFSNYVKEIIAPCLTSRFQLPNVSDSAACGPIYRPSMSFRRWIYFWIKKLTAHATGSRSKIFNACRGIVRHDMQVAIYLLPYLVLNAVCDGTEEARSGITEEILSVLDAAASDCSTTAVHGNNSGQGEVCIQAVFTLLDNLGQWVDDVEQELALSQPLQSSNSKQQAVKLKDQSMTLPKDSNQLLIQCKHVSELLGAIPKITLAKASFRCQAYARSLSYFESYVRDKSGAFNPASERNGVFEDEDISFLMEVYSGLDEPDGLSGLASLRKSKSLQDHLLINKKAGNWAEVLTSCEQALQMQPFSVQRHSDVLNCLLNMCHLQAMVTHVDGLISRIPQYRKTWCTQGVQAAWRLGRWDLMSEYLTGANEEGLLYSSSESNAFFDKDVAQILQAMMKKDQFLVAEKLHCLNKL
;
A
#
# COMPACT_ATOMS: atom_id res chain seq x y z
N MET A 1 57.51 15.48 5.99
CA MET A 1 57.10 14.97 4.65
C MET A 1 55.58 14.86 4.49
N VAL A 2 54.85 13.96 5.19
CA VAL A 2 53.38 13.87 5.06
C VAL A 2 52.69 15.15 5.56
N GLU A 3 53.19 15.74 6.66
CA GLU A 3 52.67 17.02 7.18
C GLU A 3 52.95 18.21 6.25
N GLU A 4 54.12 18.24 5.63
CA GLU A 4 54.48 19.26 4.65
C GLU A 4 53.65 19.09 3.37
N PHE A 5 53.37 17.86 2.95
CA PHE A 5 52.56 17.58 1.77
C PHE A 5 51.07 17.92 1.99
N SER A 6 50.49 17.58 3.14
CA SER A 6 49.09 17.89 3.45
C SER A 6 48.87 19.41 3.51
N ALA A 7 49.78 20.14 4.15
CA ALA A 7 49.70 21.58 4.33
C ALA A 7 50.05 22.36 3.05
N ALA A 8 51.09 21.95 2.30
CA ALA A 8 51.60 22.73 1.17
C ALA A 8 50.93 22.39 -0.18
N VAL A 9 50.43 21.16 -0.37
CA VAL A 9 49.90 20.71 -1.68
C VAL A 9 48.38 20.57 -1.67
N LEU A 10 47.80 20.04 -0.58
CA LEU A 10 46.37 19.73 -0.52
C LEU A 10 45.56 20.74 0.31
N GLY A 11 46.21 21.52 1.18
CA GLY A 11 45.53 22.51 2.05
C GLY A 11 44.59 21.87 3.07
N ILE A 12 44.85 20.62 3.47
CA ILE A 12 44.01 19.82 4.36
C ILE A 12 44.81 19.49 5.63
N GLU A 13 44.14 19.42 6.79
CA GLU A 13 44.76 19.00 8.05
C GLU A 13 45.36 17.59 7.93
N THR A 14 46.50 17.37 8.59
CA THR A 14 47.24 16.11 8.56
C THR A 14 46.38 14.92 8.99
N GLU A 15 45.53 15.09 10.00
CA GLU A 15 44.61 14.07 10.48
C GLU A 15 43.59 13.63 9.40
N GLU A 16 43.05 14.59 8.65
CA GLU A 16 42.06 14.35 7.60
C GLU A 16 42.70 13.66 6.38
N LEU A 17 43.95 14.02 6.04
CA LEU A 17 44.72 13.31 5.00
C LEU A 17 45.04 11.87 5.44
N VAL A 18 45.50 11.68 6.68
CA VAL A 18 45.81 10.36 7.23
C VAL A 18 44.56 9.47 7.23
N LYS A 19 43.39 9.99 7.65
CA LYS A 19 42.10 9.27 7.56
C LYS A 19 41.79 8.77 6.15
N ARG A 20 42.13 9.53 5.11
CA ARG A 20 41.94 9.12 3.70
C ARG A 20 43.00 8.13 3.20
N MET A 21 44.20 8.13 3.78
CA MET A 21 45.29 7.23 3.38
C MET A 21 45.22 5.84 4.01
N ILE A 22 44.71 5.72 5.25
CA ILE A 22 44.62 4.46 6.00
C ILE A 22 44.01 3.30 5.18
N PRO A 23 42.89 3.46 4.45
CA PRO A 23 42.26 2.35 3.74
C PRO A 23 43.15 1.71 2.67
N VAL A 24 44.15 2.45 2.15
CA VAL A 24 45.04 2.00 1.06
C VAL A 24 46.40 1.59 1.60
N VAL A 25 46.89 2.28 2.62
CA VAL A 25 48.24 2.08 3.18
C VAL A 25 48.26 0.94 4.20
N LEU A 26 47.23 0.83 5.03
CA LEU A 26 47.18 -0.15 6.12
C LEU A 26 47.15 -1.61 5.60
N PRO A 27 46.37 -1.97 4.56
CA PRO A 27 46.42 -3.31 3.99
C PRO A 27 47.80 -3.70 3.43
N LYS A 28 48.50 -2.76 2.81
CA LYS A 28 49.85 -2.99 2.27
C LYS A 28 50.88 -3.16 3.37
N LEU A 29 50.79 -2.38 4.44
CA LEU A 29 51.70 -2.48 5.60
C LEU A 29 51.53 -3.80 6.35
N VAL A 30 50.32 -4.34 6.43
CA VAL A 30 50.06 -5.62 7.11
C VAL A 30 50.51 -6.81 6.27
N VAL A 31 50.28 -6.79 4.95
CA VAL A 31 50.63 -7.92 4.06
C VAL A 31 52.12 -8.01 3.73
N LEU A 32 52.83 -6.88 3.63
CA LEU A 32 54.27 -6.85 3.33
C LEU A 32 55.18 -7.20 4.51
N GLN A 33 54.63 -7.72 5.61
CA GLN A 33 55.41 -8.17 6.76
C GLN A 33 56.12 -9.48 6.47
N ASN A 34 57.22 -9.40 5.73
CA ASN A 34 58.24 -10.44 5.76
C ASN A 34 59.50 -10.01 6.51
N ASP A 35 59.69 -8.72 6.85
CA ASP A 35 60.71 -8.22 7.79
C ASP A 35 60.60 -6.68 7.92
N SER A 36 60.23 -6.13 9.09
CA SER A 36 60.80 -4.87 9.64
C SER A 36 60.03 -4.33 10.85
N ASP A 37 60.74 -4.03 11.93
CA ASP A 37 60.30 -3.20 13.07
C ASP A 37 59.75 -1.81 12.63
N GLN A 38 60.05 -1.42 11.39
CA GLN A 38 59.69 -0.15 10.78
C GLN A 38 58.19 -0.08 10.40
N ALA A 39 57.57 -1.20 10.00
CA ALA A 39 56.14 -1.24 9.68
C ALA A 39 55.28 -1.06 10.95
N LEU A 40 55.66 -1.70 12.06
CA LEU A 40 55.05 -1.52 13.37
C LEU A 40 55.22 -0.09 13.89
N ALA A 41 56.42 0.49 13.76
CA ALA A 41 56.66 1.88 14.12
C ALA A 41 55.75 2.86 13.34
N THR A 42 55.56 2.64 12.03
CA THR A 42 54.63 3.46 11.23
C THR A 42 53.17 3.28 11.63
N LEU A 43 52.73 2.09 12.04
CA LEU A 43 51.37 1.88 12.55
C LEU A 43 51.14 2.60 13.89
N TYR A 44 52.13 2.58 14.78
CA TYR A 44 52.08 3.35 16.03
C TYR A 44 52.03 4.86 15.79
N GLU A 45 52.79 5.38 14.83
CA GLU A 45 52.73 6.81 14.45
C GLU A 45 51.38 7.18 13.82
N LEU A 46 50.83 6.34 12.93
CA LEU A 46 49.50 6.55 12.35
C LEU A 46 48.40 6.54 13.42
N ALA A 47 48.45 5.60 14.36
CA ALA A 47 47.51 5.52 15.48
C ALA A 47 47.60 6.77 16.39
N LYS A 48 48.83 7.25 16.65
CA LYS A 48 49.08 8.46 17.41
C LYS A 48 48.55 9.73 16.72
N CYS A 49 48.70 9.83 15.39
CA CYS A 49 48.14 10.93 14.60
C CYS A 49 46.60 10.98 14.62
N LEU A 50 45.94 9.84 14.84
CA LEU A 50 44.47 9.71 14.87
C LEU A 50 43.89 9.70 16.29
N ASN A 51 44.75 9.83 17.32
CA ASN A 51 44.38 9.70 18.72
C ASN A 51 43.58 8.41 19.02
N THR A 52 43.96 7.30 18.38
CA THR A 52 43.30 5.99 18.52
C THR A 52 44.33 4.94 18.98
N ASP A 53 43.88 3.88 19.65
CA ASP A 53 44.75 2.74 19.98
C ASP A 53 45.09 1.93 18.70
N MET A 54 46.32 1.42 18.61
CA MET A 54 46.80 0.66 17.46
C MET A 54 45.93 -0.58 17.19
N VAL A 55 45.53 -1.29 18.26
CA VAL A 55 44.69 -2.48 18.14
C VAL A 55 43.28 -2.11 17.64
N GLN A 56 42.71 -1.00 18.12
CA GLN A 56 41.42 -0.51 17.63
C GLN A 56 41.49 -0.09 16.17
N LEU A 57 42.59 0.54 15.74
CA LEU A 57 42.81 0.91 14.34
C LEU A 57 42.86 -0.33 13.44
N ILE A 58 43.62 -1.34 13.84
CA ILE A 58 43.82 -2.60 13.10
C ILE A 58 42.52 -3.42 13.01
N VAL A 59 41.73 -3.45 14.09
CA VAL A 59 40.42 -4.16 14.14
C VAL A 59 39.36 -3.44 13.29
N ASN A 60 39.31 -2.11 13.35
CA ASN A 60 38.33 -1.32 12.56
C ASN A 60 38.51 -1.49 11.04
N TRP A 61 39.75 -1.68 10.58
CA TRP A 61 40.07 -1.84 9.17
C TRP A 61 40.32 -3.29 8.73
N LEU A 62 40.12 -4.26 9.63
CA LEU A 62 40.25 -5.70 9.38
C LEU A 62 39.56 -6.17 8.09
N PRO A 63 38.32 -5.76 7.76
CA PRO A 63 37.66 -6.19 6.52
C PRO A 63 38.42 -5.78 5.24
N LYS A 64 39.03 -4.59 5.22
CA LYS A 64 39.80 -4.11 4.06
C LYS A 64 41.15 -4.82 3.92
N VAL A 65 41.80 -5.13 5.05
CA VAL A 65 43.07 -5.86 5.07
C VAL A 65 42.86 -7.29 4.56
N LEU A 66 41.83 -7.97 5.07
CA LEU A 66 41.46 -9.32 4.62
C LEU A 66 41.04 -9.32 3.15
N ALA A 67 40.25 -8.34 2.71
CA ALA A 67 39.87 -8.22 1.30
C ALA A 67 41.10 -8.05 0.40
N PHE A 68 42.06 -7.20 0.79
CA PHE A 68 43.31 -7.00 0.05
C PHE A 68 44.17 -8.27 0.00
N ALA A 69 44.32 -8.97 1.13
CA ALA A 69 45.08 -10.22 1.20
C ALA A 69 44.45 -11.34 0.35
N LEU A 70 43.12 -11.47 0.34
CA LEU A 70 42.39 -12.45 -0.49
C LEU A 70 42.45 -12.14 -1.99
N HIS A 71 42.68 -10.88 -2.37
CA HIS A 71 42.78 -10.47 -3.77
C HIS A 71 44.16 -10.81 -4.39
N GLN A 72 45.18 -10.91 -3.56
CA GLN A 72 46.55 -11.26 -3.96
C GLN A 72 46.62 -12.74 -4.36
N ALA A 73 47.51 -13.07 -5.31
CA ALA A 73 47.55 -14.40 -5.91
C ALA A 73 48.27 -15.46 -5.04
N ASP A 74 48.85 -15.07 -3.90
CA ASP A 74 49.71 -15.91 -3.08
C ASP A 74 49.05 -16.24 -1.73
N GLU A 75 48.78 -17.52 -1.44
CA GLU A 75 48.21 -17.98 -0.16
C GLU A 75 49.12 -17.66 1.04
N GLN A 76 50.40 -17.38 0.81
CA GLN A 76 51.34 -16.99 1.87
C GLN A 76 51.00 -15.63 2.48
N GLU A 77 50.52 -14.67 1.68
CA GLU A 77 50.18 -13.32 2.14
C GLU A 77 48.95 -13.31 3.05
N LEU A 78 47.97 -14.18 2.79
CA LEU A 78 46.82 -14.38 3.68
C LEU A 78 47.24 -14.99 5.02
N LYS A 79 48.16 -15.98 5.00
CA LYS A 79 48.68 -16.61 6.21
C LYS A 79 49.48 -15.62 7.07
N SER A 80 50.32 -14.79 6.45
CA SER A 80 51.06 -13.73 7.16
C SER A 80 50.12 -12.69 7.79
N ALA A 81 49.08 -12.26 7.07
CA ALA A 81 48.08 -11.35 7.62
C ALA A 81 47.33 -11.98 8.81
N LEU A 82 46.89 -13.24 8.71
CA LEU A 82 46.21 -13.94 9.79
C LEU A 82 47.11 -14.15 11.02
N GLN A 83 48.39 -14.45 10.80
CA GLN A 83 49.37 -14.58 11.88
C GLN A 83 49.58 -13.25 12.61
N PHE A 84 49.67 -12.13 11.89
CA PHE A 84 49.76 -10.80 12.49
C PHE A 84 48.54 -10.47 13.38
N TYR A 85 47.33 -10.78 12.91
CA TYR A 85 46.12 -10.58 13.72
C TYR A 85 46.07 -11.52 14.93
N HIS A 86 46.50 -12.77 14.79
CA HIS A 86 46.58 -13.72 15.91
C HIS A 86 47.54 -13.23 17.01
N GLU A 87 48.71 -12.72 16.62
CA GLU A 87 49.73 -12.22 17.56
C GLU A 87 49.29 -10.94 18.30
N HIS A 88 48.48 -10.07 17.67
CA HIS A 88 48.07 -8.80 18.27
C HIS A 88 46.68 -8.80 18.91
N THR A 89 45.77 -9.70 18.52
CA THR A 89 44.40 -9.78 19.07
C THR A 89 44.15 -11.01 19.94
N GLY A 90 44.96 -12.07 19.79
CA GLY A 90 44.78 -13.35 20.49
C GLY A 90 43.58 -14.16 20.00
N SER A 91 42.93 -13.76 18.90
CA SER A 91 41.76 -14.42 18.33
C SER A 91 42.15 -15.49 17.31
N ASP A 92 41.35 -16.55 17.23
CA ASP A 92 41.52 -17.61 16.24
C ASP A 92 40.98 -17.19 14.87
N ASN A 93 41.45 -17.84 13.79
CA ASN A 93 41.05 -17.55 12.41
C ASN A 93 39.51 -17.52 12.23
N GLN A 94 38.78 -18.42 12.89
CA GLN A 94 37.32 -18.45 12.84
C GLN A 94 36.68 -17.21 13.48
N GLU A 95 37.22 -16.73 14.60
CA GLU A 95 36.70 -15.55 15.28
C GLU A 95 36.97 -14.27 14.48
N ILE A 96 38.15 -14.18 13.87
CA ILE A 96 38.57 -13.06 13.02
C ILE A 96 37.65 -12.96 11.79
N PHE A 97 37.45 -14.07 11.06
CA PHE A 97 36.56 -14.08 9.90
C PHE A 97 35.09 -13.89 10.29
N ALA A 98 34.61 -14.45 11.41
CA ALA A 98 33.22 -14.29 11.83
C ALA A 98 32.90 -12.85 12.24
N ALA A 99 33.84 -12.15 12.88
CA ALA A 99 33.70 -10.74 13.25
C ALA A 99 33.69 -9.81 12.02
N ALA A 100 34.48 -10.14 10.98
CA ALA A 100 34.59 -9.33 9.78
C ALA A 100 33.61 -9.70 8.66
N LEU A 101 32.97 -10.88 8.70
CA LEU A 101 32.29 -11.49 7.56
C LEU A 101 31.33 -10.56 6.79
N PRO A 102 30.39 -9.82 7.43
CA PRO A 102 29.46 -8.97 6.69
C PRO A 102 30.15 -7.81 5.96
N ALA A 103 31.15 -7.19 6.62
CA ALA A 103 31.90 -6.07 6.06
C ALA A 103 32.94 -6.55 5.03
N LEU A 104 33.49 -7.76 5.21
CA LEU A 104 34.42 -8.39 4.29
C LEU A 104 33.74 -8.75 2.97
N LEU A 105 32.58 -9.42 3.03
CA LEU A 105 31.80 -9.74 1.84
C LEU A 105 31.39 -8.47 1.08
N ASP A 106 31.06 -7.39 1.82
CA ASP A 106 30.75 -6.09 1.22
C ASP A 106 31.98 -5.48 0.51
N GLU A 107 33.15 -5.46 1.12
CA GLU A 107 34.38 -4.97 0.47
C GLU A 107 34.81 -5.84 -0.73
N LEU A 108 34.68 -7.17 -0.64
CA LEU A 108 35.00 -8.09 -1.74
C LEU A 108 34.10 -7.90 -2.97
N ILE A 109 32.83 -7.56 -2.76
CA ILE A 109 31.84 -7.48 -3.84
C ILE A 109 31.60 -6.04 -4.28
N CYS A 110 31.71 -5.05 -3.40
CA CYS A 110 31.39 -3.62 -3.61
C CYS A 110 32.62 -2.69 -3.65
N PHE A 111 33.82 -3.19 -3.99
CA PHE A 111 35.01 -2.35 -4.14
C PHE A 111 34.86 -1.29 -5.24
N SER A 112 35.33 -0.05 -4.99
CA SER A 112 35.29 1.08 -5.94
C SER A 112 36.68 1.71 -6.19
N ASP A 113 37.74 1.07 -5.69
CA ASP A 113 39.07 1.68 -5.58
C ASP A 113 39.92 1.57 -6.86
N VAL A 114 39.32 1.14 -7.98
CA VAL A 114 40.02 0.85 -9.25
C VAL A 114 39.22 1.41 -10.42
N ASP A 115 39.83 2.30 -11.20
CA ASP A 115 39.24 2.90 -12.41
C ASP A 115 39.42 2.03 -13.68
N ASP A 116 40.29 1.02 -13.64
CA ASP A 116 40.60 0.15 -14.78
C ASP A 116 39.62 -1.03 -14.92
N SER A 117 38.84 -1.03 -15.99
CA SER A 117 37.84 -2.07 -16.28
C SER A 117 38.42 -3.48 -16.43
N GLU A 118 39.68 -3.63 -16.84
CA GLU A 118 40.28 -4.95 -17.05
C GLU A 118 40.69 -5.58 -15.72
N GLU A 119 41.23 -4.78 -14.80
CA GLU A 119 41.59 -5.19 -13.45
C GLU A 119 40.34 -5.50 -12.61
N ILE A 120 39.27 -4.70 -12.74
CA ILE A 120 37.98 -4.98 -12.10
C ILE A 120 37.44 -6.35 -12.53
N SER A 121 37.54 -6.70 -13.81
CA SER A 121 37.08 -8.00 -14.32
C SER A 121 37.89 -9.18 -13.79
N LYS A 122 39.22 -9.02 -13.66
CA LYS A 122 40.11 -10.04 -13.08
C LYS A 122 39.80 -10.28 -11.60
N ARG A 123 39.53 -9.20 -10.84
CA ARG A 123 39.14 -9.29 -9.43
C ARG A 123 37.79 -9.97 -9.26
N LEU A 124 36.78 -9.55 -10.02
CA LEU A 124 35.45 -10.17 -10.02
C LEU A 124 35.50 -11.67 -10.34
N ALA A 125 36.36 -12.10 -11.27
CA ALA A 125 36.51 -13.52 -11.61
C ALA A 125 37.08 -14.37 -10.46
N ARG A 126 37.80 -13.76 -9.51
CA ARG A 126 38.40 -14.44 -8.35
C ARG A 126 37.46 -14.49 -7.13
N VAL A 127 36.48 -13.59 -7.05
CA VAL A 127 35.55 -13.47 -5.91
C VAL A 127 34.88 -14.80 -5.53
N PRO A 128 34.38 -15.64 -6.47
CA PRO A 128 33.79 -16.93 -6.12
C PRO A 128 34.73 -17.83 -5.30
N ARG A 129 36.01 -17.91 -5.70
CA ARG A 129 37.02 -18.73 -5.02
C ARG A 129 37.36 -18.17 -3.64
N MET A 130 37.43 -16.84 -3.50
CA MET A 130 37.66 -16.19 -2.20
C MET A 130 36.52 -16.47 -1.21
N ILE A 131 35.26 -16.40 -1.67
CA ILE A 131 34.10 -16.67 -0.81
C ILE A 131 34.07 -18.15 -0.41
N GLU A 132 34.45 -19.06 -1.32
CA GLU A 132 34.59 -20.49 -1.02
C GLU A 132 35.65 -20.75 0.06
N GLU A 133 36.79 -20.06 0.00
CA GLU A 133 37.85 -20.16 1.00
C GLU A 133 37.41 -19.64 2.37
N VAL A 134 36.68 -18.51 2.41
CA VAL A 134 36.07 -17.98 3.63
C VAL A 134 35.01 -18.93 4.21
N ALA A 135 34.17 -19.52 3.35
CA ALA A 135 33.15 -20.49 3.77
C ALA A 135 33.80 -21.76 4.38
N ARG A 136 34.88 -22.25 3.76
CA ARG A 136 35.66 -23.40 4.23
C ARG A 136 36.24 -23.17 5.63
N ILE A 137 36.78 -21.98 5.89
CA ILE A 137 37.37 -21.63 7.19
C ILE A 137 36.29 -21.54 8.29
N LEU A 138 35.13 -20.96 7.98
CA LEU A 138 34.07 -20.68 8.96
C LEU A 138 33.15 -21.86 9.25
N THR A 139 32.78 -22.63 8.22
CA THR A 139 31.71 -23.64 8.32
C THR A 139 32.16 -25.06 8.01
N GLY A 140 33.37 -25.24 7.43
CA GLY A 140 33.88 -26.56 7.06
C GLY A 140 33.12 -27.25 5.92
N SER A 141 32.13 -26.58 5.31
CA SER A 141 31.35 -27.08 4.17
C SER A 141 31.70 -26.31 2.88
N GLU A 142 31.61 -27.00 1.75
CA GLU A 142 31.78 -26.41 0.41
C GLU A 142 30.45 -25.88 -0.18
N ASP A 143 29.38 -25.85 0.61
CA ASP A 143 28.05 -25.40 0.18
C ASP A 143 27.96 -23.87 0.10
N LEU A 144 28.55 -23.33 -0.98
CA LEU A 144 28.60 -21.91 -1.28
C LEU A 144 27.20 -21.25 -1.37
N PRO A 145 26.19 -21.86 -2.03
CA PRO A 145 24.82 -21.33 -2.05
C PRO A 145 24.17 -21.25 -0.66
N GLY A 146 24.34 -22.30 0.17
CA GLY A 146 23.80 -22.33 1.54
C GLY A 146 24.45 -21.28 2.44
N PHE A 147 25.77 -21.08 2.32
CA PHE A 147 26.52 -20.07 3.06
C PHE A 147 26.11 -18.62 2.70
N LEU A 148 25.93 -18.35 1.40
CA LEU A 148 25.57 -17.01 0.91
C LEU A 148 24.12 -16.62 1.21
N ARG A 149 23.22 -17.60 1.40
CA ARG A 149 21.78 -17.37 1.67
C ARG A 149 21.53 -16.29 2.72
N ASN A 150 22.26 -16.29 3.82
CA ASN A 150 22.03 -15.33 4.92
C ASN A 150 22.63 -13.94 4.67
N HIS A 151 23.52 -13.78 3.68
CA HIS A 151 24.33 -12.58 3.49
C HIS A 151 23.97 -11.78 2.23
N VAL A 152 23.35 -12.42 1.24
CA VAL A 152 22.98 -11.81 -0.06
C VAL A 152 22.10 -10.58 0.09
N VAL A 153 21.18 -10.57 1.07
CA VAL A 153 20.28 -9.42 1.30
C VAL A 153 21.07 -8.16 1.63
N GLY A 154 22.09 -8.29 2.49
CA GLY A 154 22.98 -7.19 2.87
C GLY A 154 23.86 -6.73 1.72
N LEU A 155 24.36 -7.67 0.92
CA LEU A 155 25.16 -7.39 -0.28
C LEU A 155 24.36 -6.63 -1.33
N LEU A 156 23.15 -7.10 -1.66
CA LEU A 156 22.27 -6.41 -2.59
C LEU A 156 21.92 -4.98 -2.11
N ASN A 157 21.71 -4.79 -0.81
CA ASN A 157 21.49 -3.45 -0.23
C ASN A 157 22.71 -2.53 -0.33
N SER A 158 23.92 -3.09 -0.28
CA SER A 158 25.14 -2.32 -0.42
C SER A 158 25.40 -1.94 -1.88
N ILE A 159 25.19 -2.88 -2.81
CA ILE A 159 25.24 -2.62 -4.25
C ILE A 159 24.24 -1.52 -4.63
N ASP A 160 23.03 -1.58 -4.07
CA ASP A 160 22.01 -0.56 -4.26
C ASP A 160 22.48 0.83 -3.82
N ARG A 161 22.87 0.95 -2.55
CA ARG A 161 23.30 2.22 -1.94
C ARG A 161 24.57 2.80 -2.56
N LYS A 162 25.58 1.98 -2.80
CA LYS A 162 26.92 2.42 -3.23
C LYS A 162 27.03 2.60 -4.74
N MET A 163 26.29 1.83 -5.54
CA MET A 163 26.55 1.74 -6.99
C MET A 163 25.34 2.07 -7.87
N LEU A 164 24.13 1.58 -7.56
CA LEU A 164 22.94 1.79 -8.42
C LEU A 164 22.46 3.24 -8.40
N HIS A 165 22.50 3.90 -7.24
CA HIS A 165 22.13 5.31 -7.07
C HIS A 165 23.26 6.31 -7.41
N ALA A 166 24.43 5.85 -7.85
CA ALA A 166 25.50 6.74 -8.28
C ALA A 166 25.11 7.49 -9.58
N GLU A 167 25.51 8.76 -9.71
CA GLU A 167 25.30 9.54 -10.95
C GLU A 167 26.09 8.96 -12.13
N ASP A 168 27.18 8.24 -11.86
CA ASP A 168 28.03 7.63 -12.88
C ASP A 168 27.41 6.35 -13.47
N THR A 169 27.20 6.38 -14.79
CA THR A 169 26.73 5.25 -15.60
C THR A 169 27.70 4.06 -15.61
N SER A 170 28.99 4.26 -15.37
CA SER A 170 29.99 3.19 -15.33
C SER A 170 29.83 2.33 -14.07
N LEU A 171 29.65 2.96 -12.91
CA LEU A 171 29.39 2.30 -11.62
C LEU A 171 28.08 1.52 -11.65
N GLN A 172 27.03 2.07 -12.25
CA GLN A 172 25.75 1.37 -12.40
C GLN A 172 25.87 0.11 -13.27
N LYS A 173 26.63 0.16 -14.37
CA LYS A 173 26.93 -1.03 -15.19
C LYS A 173 27.67 -2.11 -14.41
N GLN A 174 28.63 -1.70 -13.58
CA GLN A 174 29.36 -2.64 -12.73
C GLN A 174 28.47 -3.24 -11.62
N ALA A 175 27.52 -2.47 -11.09
CA ALA A 175 26.54 -2.94 -10.11
C ALA A 175 25.75 -4.14 -10.65
N VAL A 176 25.28 -4.05 -11.90
CA VAL A 176 24.50 -5.12 -12.53
C VAL A 176 25.34 -6.35 -12.81
N ARG A 177 26.61 -6.21 -13.23
CA ARG A 177 27.53 -7.35 -13.38
C ARG A 177 27.80 -8.06 -12.05
N ARG A 178 27.86 -7.32 -10.94
CA ARG A 178 27.99 -7.88 -9.58
C ARG A 178 26.71 -8.62 -9.15
N ILE A 179 25.55 -8.09 -9.50
CA ILE A 179 24.26 -8.78 -9.30
C ILE A 179 24.19 -10.07 -10.14
N GLU A 180 24.64 -10.05 -11.39
CA GLU A 180 24.70 -11.23 -12.26
C GLU A 180 25.61 -12.32 -11.69
N MET A 181 26.79 -11.93 -11.19
CA MET A 181 27.69 -12.85 -10.48
C MET A 181 27.00 -13.46 -9.25
N LEU A 182 26.32 -12.67 -8.43
CA LEU A 182 25.57 -13.16 -7.27
C LEU A 182 24.48 -14.15 -7.68
N ILE A 183 23.74 -13.88 -8.76
CA ILE A 183 22.73 -14.81 -9.30
C ILE A 183 23.36 -16.16 -9.64
N LYS A 184 24.52 -16.16 -10.31
CA LYS A 184 25.26 -17.38 -10.68
C LYS A 184 25.74 -18.15 -9.44
N LEU A 185 26.16 -17.46 -8.38
CA LEU A 185 26.65 -18.08 -7.15
C LEU A 185 25.55 -18.72 -6.29
N MET A 186 24.31 -18.26 -6.40
CA MET A 186 23.20 -18.72 -5.56
C MET A 186 22.45 -19.94 -6.08
N GLY A 187 22.60 -20.27 -7.37
CA GLY A 187 22.02 -21.47 -7.98
C GLY A 187 20.52 -21.66 -7.68
N SER A 188 20.17 -22.75 -6.98
CA SER A 188 18.79 -23.14 -6.65
C SER A 188 18.09 -22.24 -5.62
N HIS A 189 18.82 -21.40 -4.87
CA HIS A 189 18.23 -20.50 -3.87
C HIS A 189 17.84 -19.13 -4.43
N LEU A 190 17.92 -18.95 -5.75
CA LEU A 190 17.60 -17.70 -6.43
C LEU A 190 16.14 -17.26 -6.18
N SER A 191 15.18 -18.20 -6.14
CA SER A 191 13.74 -17.95 -5.97
C SER A 191 13.43 -17.01 -4.81
N THR A 192 14.16 -17.16 -3.70
CA THR A 192 14.01 -16.38 -2.47
C THR A 192 14.33 -14.88 -2.65
N TYR A 193 15.14 -14.52 -3.64
CA TYR A 193 15.65 -13.16 -3.84
C TYR A 193 15.23 -12.54 -5.17
N VAL A 194 14.51 -13.28 -6.03
CA VAL A 194 13.95 -12.78 -7.29
C VAL A 194 13.22 -11.45 -7.12
N PRO A 195 12.36 -11.23 -6.10
CA PRO A 195 11.68 -9.94 -5.94
C PRO A 195 12.66 -8.78 -5.70
N LYS A 196 13.70 -8.99 -4.89
CA LYS A 196 14.71 -7.95 -4.57
C LYS A 196 15.60 -7.63 -5.77
N ILE A 197 16.04 -8.66 -6.48
CA ILE A 197 16.80 -8.52 -7.73
C ILE A 197 15.94 -7.82 -8.78
N MET A 198 14.66 -8.16 -8.89
CA MET A 198 13.75 -7.55 -9.85
C MET A 198 13.47 -6.08 -9.52
N VAL A 199 13.33 -5.70 -8.24
CA VAL A 199 13.22 -4.27 -7.85
C VAL A 199 14.47 -3.49 -8.25
N LEU A 200 15.66 -4.02 -7.95
CA LEU A 200 16.94 -3.39 -8.31
C LEU A 200 17.10 -3.26 -9.83
N LEU A 201 16.71 -4.31 -10.57
CA LEU A 201 16.69 -4.29 -12.03
C LEU A 201 15.61 -3.32 -12.56
N MET A 202 14.41 -3.28 -11.96
CA MET A 202 13.32 -2.38 -12.34
C MET A 202 13.68 -0.90 -12.14
N HIS A 203 14.42 -0.56 -11.10
CA HIS A 203 14.95 0.79 -10.93
C HIS A 203 15.90 1.17 -12.07
N ALA A 204 16.61 0.18 -12.63
CA ALA A 204 17.53 0.33 -13.75
C ALA A 204 16.87 0.19 -15.14
N ILE A 205 15.61 -0.29 -15.25
CA ILE A 205 14.85 -0.50 -16.51
C ILE A 205 14.68 0.78 -17.34
N ASN A 206 14.79 1.97 -16.74
CA ASN A 206 14.70 3.23 -17.47
C ASN A 206 15.95 3.55 -18.33
N LYS A 207 16.98 2.67 -18.37
CA LYS A 207 18.23 2.89 -19.11
C LYS A 207 18.44 1.81 -20.19
N ALA A 208 18.77 2.25 -21.42
CA ALA A 208 18.83 1.43 -22.63
C ALA A 208 19.80 0.21 -22.58
N TRP A 209 20.79 0.21 -21.69
CA TRP A 209 21.82 -0.82 -21.62
C TRP A 209 21.42 -2.09 -20.83
N LEU A 210 20.26 -2.10 -20.15
CA LEU A 210 19.75 -3.28 -19.43
C LEU A 210 19.10 -4.33 -20.34
N GLN A 211 18.87 -3.98 -21.61
CA GLN A 211 18.18 -4.81 -22.60
C GLN A 211 19.04 -6.03 -23.00
N GLU A 212 20.34 -5.82 -23.21
CA GLU A 212 21.31 -6.89 -23.53
C GLU A 212 21.46 -7.90 -22.36
N ILE A 213 21.41 -7.41 -21.11
CA ILE A 213 21.60 -8.25 -19.91
C ILE A 213 20.37 -9.09 -19.60
N LEU A 214 19.16 -8.57 -19.85
CA LEU A 214 17.90 -9.33 -19.73
C LEU A 214 17.81 -10.43 -20.79
N GLU A 215 18.24 -10.15 -22.03
CA GLU A 215 18.37 -11.16 -23.08
C GLU A 215 19.34 -12.27 -22.64
N GLU A 216 20.50 -11.92 -22.10
CA GLU A 216 21.48 -12.91 -21.64
C GLU A 216 20.98 -13.76 -20.46
N LEU A 217 20.37 -13.14 -19.44
CA LEU A 217 19.84 -13.82 -18.25
C LEU A 217 18.66 -14.76 -18.58
N VAL A 218 17.74 -14.35 -19.46
CA VAL A 218 16.56 -15.16 -19.81
C VAL A 218 16.93 -16.30 -20.76
N VAL A 219 17.82 -16.03 -21.73
CA VAL A 219 18.26 -17.04 -22.70
C VAL A 219 19.17 -18.09 -22.04
N GLN A 220 20.09 -17.69 -21.15
CA GLN A 220 21.00 -18.63 -20.47
C GLN A 220 20.30 -19.49 -19.40
N ASN A 221 19.29 -18.96 -18.69
CA ASN A 221 18.62 -19.67 -17.58
C ASN A 221 17.24 -20.28 -17.94
N LYS A 222 17.00 -20.59 -19.23
CA LYS A 222 15.71 -21.09 -19.75
C LYS A 222 15.14 -22.28 -18.98
N VAL A 223 15.98 -23.17 -18.41
CA VAL A 223 15.55 -24.36 -17.65
C VAL A 223 15.02 -24.01 -16.25
N ILE A 224 15.68 -23.09 -15.55
CA ILE A 224 15.30 -22.63 -14.19
C ILE A 224 14.05 -21.75 -14.27
N LEU A 225 14.00 -20.89 -15.28
CA LEU A 225 12.86 -20.04 -15.60
C LEU A 225 11.62 -20.85 -15.99
N LYS A 226 11.75 -22.00 -16.67
CA LYS A 226 10.62 -22.84 -17.10
C LYS A 226 9.71 -23.26 -15.95
N GLN A 227 10.24 -23.43 -14.74
CA GLN A 227 9.49 -23.82 -13.55
C GLN A 227 8.73 -22.64 -12.91
N HIS A 228 9.14 -21.39 -13.16
CA HIS A 228 8.64 -20.20 -12.46
C HIS A 228 8.08 -19.11 -13.40
N ILE A 229 8.07 -19.33 -14.73
CA ILE A 229 7.62 -18.35 -15.75
C ILE A 229 6.18 -17.87 -15.58
N ARG A 230 5.30 -18.65 -14.93
CA ARG A 230 3.93 -18.24 -14.62
C ARG A 230 3.85 -17.08 -13.60
N GLU A 231 4.91 -16.86 -12.82
CA GLU A 231 4.98 -15.77 -11.83
C GLU A 231 5.59 -14.49 -12.42
N PHE A 232 6.15 -14.53 -13.64
CA PHE A 232 6.73 -13.36 -14.28
C PHE A 232 5.64 -12.48 -14.93
N PRO A 233 5.66 -11.16 -14.71
CA PRO A 233 4.86 -10.22 -15.49
C PRO A 233 5.15 -10.30 -16.99
N THR A 234 4.19 -9.93 -17.84
CA THR A 234 4.37 -9.84 -19.30
C THR A 234 5.35 -8.71 -19.64
N VAL A 235 6.56 -9.06 -20.06
CA VAL A 235 7.63 -8.10 -20.39
C VAL A 235 7.15 -7.08 -21.45
N PRO A 236 7.53 -5.78 -21.36
CA PRO A 236 7.09 -4.76 -22.30
C PRO A 236 7.38 -5.15 -23.75
N ASN A 237 6.38 -4.96 -24.62
CA ASN A 237 6.50 -5.24 -26.05
C ASN A 237 7.28 -4.10 -26.74
N VAL A 238 8.59 -4.06 -26.50
CA VAL A 238 9.56 -3.13 -27.09
C VAL A 238 10.36 -3.90 -28.14
N PRO A 239 10.71 -3.32 -29.30
CA PRO A 239 11.46 -4.02 -30.35
C PRO A 239 12.76 -4.68 -29.85
N ALA A 240 13.39 -4.08 -28.84
CA ALA A 240 14.61 -4.57 -28.20
C ALA A 240 14.43 -5.74 -27.22
N LEU A 241 13.20 -6.21 -26.97
CA LEU A 241 12.89 -7.37 -26.12
C LEU A 241 12.07 -8.45 -26.87
N ALA A 242 12.07 -8.38 -28.20
CA ALA A 242 11.28 -9.28 -29.05
C ALA A 242 11.68 -10.74 -28.89
N GLU A 243 12.98 -11.03 -28.74
CA GLU A 243 13.47 -12.41 -28.57
C GLU A 243 13.13 -12.97 -27.18
N VAL A 244 13.16 -12.11 -26.14
CA VAL A 244 12.69 -12.45 -24.78
C VAL A 244 11.19 -12.76 -24.78
N ASN A 245 10.38 -11.92 -25.43
CA ASN A 245 8.93 -12.13 -25.54
C ASN A 245 8.60 -13.41 -26.31
N LYS A 246 9.36 -13.74 -27.35
CA LYS A 246 9.22 -14.99 -28.09
C LYS A 246 9.53 -16.21 -27.22
N VAL A 247 10.61 -16.19 -26.45
CA VAL A 247 10.96 -17.27 -25.51
C VAL A 247 9.90 -17.43 -24.41
N ILE A 248 9.37 -16.33 -23.88
CA ILE A 248 8.29 -16.36 -22.87
C ILE A 248 6.99 -16.93 -23.46
N GLN A 249 6.61 -16.53 -24.69
CA GLN A 249 5.42 -17.05 -25.38
C GLN A 249 5.55 -18.54 -25.73
N GLU A 250 6.73 -18.98 -26.19
CA GLU A 250 7.03 -20.40 -26.44
C GLU A 250 6.89 -21.25 -25.17
N VAL A 251 7.23 -20.70 -24.00
CA VAL A 251 7.12 -21.42 -22.71
C VAL A 251 5.71 -21.37 -22.13
N ARG A 252 4.95 -20.30 -22.36
CA ARG A 252 3.55 -20.17 -21.88
C ARG A 252 2.55 -21.03 -22.67
N GLY A 253 2.83 -21.34 -23.93
CA GLY A 253 1.93 -22.12 -24.79
C GLY A 253 0.71 -21.32 -25.27
N SER A 254 -0.26 -21.99 -25.91
CA SER A 254 -1.50 -21.35 -26.36
C SER A 254 -2.45 -21.11 -25.18
N MET A 255 -2.56 -19.86 -24.72
CA MET A 255 -3.55 -19.46 -23.72
C MET A 255 -4.88 -19.10 -24.37
N THR A 256 -5.99 -19.51 -23.76
CA THR A 256 -7.32 -19.02 -24.16
C THR A 256 -7.48 -17.56 -23.72
N LEU A 257 -8.40 -16.83 -24.35
CA LEU A 257 -8.67 -15.43 -23.97
C LEU A 257 -9.16 -15.33 -22.52
N LYS A 258 -9.87 -16.34 -22.02
CA LYS A 258 -10.29 -16.44 -20.60
C LYS A 258 -9.09 -16.53 -19.65
N ASP A 259 -8.11 -17.37 -19.98
CA ASP A 259 -6.90 -17.53 -19.17
C ASP A 259 -6.06 -16.24 -19.18
N GLN A 260 -5.99 -15.56 -20.33
CA GLN A 260 -5.32 -14.26 -20.44
C GLN A 260 -6.00 -13.20 -19.58
N LEU A 261 -7.33 -13.15 -19.55
CA LEU A 261 -8.06 -12.21 -18.69
C LEU A 261 -7.85 -12.51 -17.20
N HIS A 262 -7.77 -13.79 -16.81
CA HIS A 262 -7.45 -14.17 -15.44
C HIS A 262 -6.03 -13.69 -15.04
N ASP A 263 -5.02 -13.95 -15.88
CA ASP A 263 -3.66 -13.48 -15.65
C ASP A 263 -3.57 -11.95 -15.57
N VAL A 264 -4.36 -11.25 -16.38
CA VAL A 264 -4.45 -9.78 -16.34
C VAL A 264 -5.06 -9.30 -15.02
N VAL A 265 -6.14 -9.94 -14.53
CA VAL A 265 -6.74 -9.62 -13.23
C VAL A 265 -5.71 -9.80 -12.11
N ASP A 266 -4.97 -10.91 -12.12
CA ASP A 266 -3.93 -11.17 -11.13
C ASP A 266 -2.80 -10.13 -11.22
N GLY A 267 -2.37 -9.78 -12.44
CA GLY A 267 -1.36 -8.76 -12.70
C GLY A 267 -1.79 -7.33 -12.31
N LEU A 268 -3.06 -6.97 -12.50
CA LEU A 268 -3.62 -5.68 -12.07
C LEU A 268 -3.73 -5.58 -10.54
N ASN A 269 -3.94 -6.70 -9.86
CA ASN A 269 -3.95 -6.79 -8.40
C ASN A 269 -2.55 -6.96 -7.79
N HIS A 270 -1.50 -7.04 -8.62
CA HIS A 270 -0.13 -7.24 -8.18
C HIS A 270 0.35 -6.13 -7.23
N GLU A 271 1.36 -6.40 -6.40
CA GLU A 271 1.76 -5.50 -5.32
C GLU A 271 2.54 -4.26 -5.82
N ASN A 272 3.32 -4.43 -6.90
CA ASN A 272 4.16 -3.39 -7.50
C ASN A 272 3.40 -2.57 -8.56
N LEU A 273 3.42 -1.24 -8.41
CA LEU A 273 2.75 -0.29 -9.31
C LEU A 273 3.23 -0.36 -10.76
N ASN A 274 4.52 -0.64 -10.99
CA ASN A 274 5.07 -0.76 -12.34
C ASN A 274 4.54 -2.01 -13.07
N VAL A 275 4.33 -3.10 -12.32
CA VAL A 275 3.74 -4.33 -12.86
C VAL A 275 2.28 -4.08 -13.24
N ARG A 276 1.50 -3.42 -12.36
CA ARG A 276 0.12 -3.03 -12.68
C ARG A 276 0.05 -2.18 -13.94
N TYR A 277 0.93 -1.18 -14.05
CA TYR A 277 1.00 -0.28 -15.21
C TYR A 277 1.31 -1.02 -16.51
N MET A 278 2.29 -1.93 -16.46
CA MET A 278 2.67 -2.78 -17.59
C MET A 278 1.51 -3.69 -18.03
N VAL A 279 0.86 -4.36 -17.08
CA VAL A 279 -0.28 -5.26 -17.36
C VAL A 279 -1.48 -4.46 -17.91
N ALA A 280 -1.79 -3.30 -17.35
CA ALA A 280 -2.84 -2.41 -17.86
C ALA A 280 -2.54 -1.94 -19.29
N SER A 281 -1.27 -1.63 -19.59
CA SER A 281 -0.84 -1.24 -20.94
C SER A 281 -1.02 -2.38 -21.94
N GLU A 282 -0.74 -3.61 -21.53
CA GLU A 282 -0.92 -4.78 -22.38
C GLU A 282 -2.40 -5.13 -22.56
N LEU A 283 -3.20 -5.02 -21.50
CA LEU A 283 -4.67 -5.13 -21.59
C LEU A 283 -5.24 -4.12 -22.59
N SER A 284 -4.81 -2.86 -22.54
CA SER A 284 -5.25 -1.84 -23.50
C SER A 284 -4.99 -2.26 -24.95
N LYS A 285 -3.82 -2.84 -25.24
CA LYS A 285 -3.52 -3.38 -26.58
C LYS A 285 -4.39 -4.58 -26.93
N LEU A 286 -4.58 -5.51 -25.99
CA LEU A 286 -5.43 -6.69 -26.20
C LEU A 286 -6.87 -6.28 -26.51
N LEU A 287 -7.44 -5.35 -25.74
CA LEU A 287 -8.80 -4.83 -25.97
C LEU A 287 -8.94 -4.17 -27.36
N ASN A 288 -7.92 -3.42 -27.80
CA ASN A 288 -7.91 -2.78 -29.11
C ASN A 288 -7.69 -3.76 -30.28
N GLN A 289 -6.98 -4.87 -30.07
CA GLN A 289 -6.71 -5.87 -31.12
C GLN A 289 -7.80 -6.94 -31.24
N ARG A 290 -8.48 -7.25 -30.12
CA ARG A 290 -9.41 -8.38 -29.97
C ARG A 290 -10.80 -7.92 -29.54
N THR A 291 -11.22 -6.72 -29.96
CA THR A 291 -12.49 -6.12 -29.54
C THR A 291 -13.69 -7.03 -29.87
N GLU A 292 -13.73 -7.62 -31.07
CA GLU A 292 -14.83 -8.51 -31.48
C GLU A 292 -14.90 -9.79 -30.62
N ASP A 293 -13.74 -10.42 -30.36
CA ASP A 293 -13.65 -11.62 -29.53
C ASP A 293 -14.06 -11.33 -28.07
N PHE A 294 -13.70 -10.14 -27.56
CA PHE A 294 -14.08 -9.68 -26.23
C PHE A 294 -15.59 -9.37 -26.15
N MET A 295 -16.17 -8.73 -27.17
CA MET A 295 -17.61 -8.48 -27.26
C MET A 295 -18.41 -9.79 -27.34
N ALA A 296 -17.89 -10.80 -28.04
CA ALA A 296 -18.50 -12.12 -28.12
C ALA A 296 -18.58 -12.82 -26.74
N LEU A 297 -17.63 -12.57 -25.83
CA LEU A 297 -17.68 -13.12 -24.48
C LEU A 297 -18.88 -12.61 -23.66
N PHE A 298 -19.33 -11.37 -23.88
CA PHE A 298 -20.51 -10.83 -23.19
C PHE A 298 -21.83 -11.42 -23.68
N THR A 299 -21.85 -11.96 -24.90
CA THR A 299 -23.01 -12.68 -25.45
C THR A 299 -23.06 -14.15 -25.04
N MET A 300 -21.95 -14.72 -24.56
CA MET A 300 -21.94 -16.09 -24.04
C MET A 300 -22.38 -16.12 -22.58
N GLU A 301 -23.57 -16.64 -22.31
CA GLU A 301 -24.09 -16.81 -20.95
C GLU A 301 -23.29 -17.91 -20.21
N GLY A 302 -22.37 -17.50 -19.34
CA GLY A 302 -21.66 -18.40 -18.45
C GLY A 302 -21.16 -17.68 -17.20
N ASP A 303 -21.60 -18.13 -16.03
CA ASP A 303 -21.28 -17.52 -14.71
C ASP A 303 -19.78 -17.26 -14.51
N SER A 304 -18.94 -18.22 -14.90
CA SER A 304 -17.48 -18.11 -14.69
C SER A 304 -16.78 -17.05 -15.54
N VAL A 305 -17.35 -16.65 -16.69
CA VAL A 305 -16.78 -15.58 -17.53
C VAL A 305 -17.18 -14.22 -16.97
N MET A 306 -18.42 -14.10 -16.52
CA MET A 306 -18.95 -12.89 -15.88
C MET A 306 -18.25 -12.60 -14.55
N ASP A 307 -17.84 -13.63 -13.80
CA ASP A 307 -17.03 -13.47 -12.58
C ASP A 307 -15.66 -12.84 -12.87
N ILE A 308 -14.98 -13.29 -13.93
CA ILE A 308 -13.68 -12.75 -14.35
C ILE A 308 -13.84 -11.30 -14.82
N ILE A 309 -14.88 -11.01 -15.60
CA ILE A 309 -15.18 -9.64 -16.06
C ILE A 309 -15.49 -8.72 -14.88
N SER A 310 -16.31 -9.18 -13.92
CA SER A 310 -16.63 -8.42 -12.71
C SER A 310 -15.36 -8.13 -11.89
N SER A 311 -14.47 -9.12 -11.77
CA SER A 311 -13.15 -8.95 -11.13
C SER A 311 -12.25 -7.97 -11.89
N LEU A 312 -12.22 -8.04 -13.22
CA LEU A 312 -11.47 -7.12 -14.08
C LEU A 312 -11.93 -5.68 -13.92
N ILE A 313 -13.24 -5.43 -13.99
CA ILE A 313 -13.81 -4.09 -13.77
C ILE A 313 -13.45 -3.59 -12.37
N THR A 314 -13.57 -4.45 -11.36
CA THR A 314 -13.19 -4.12 -9.97
C THR A 314 -11.71 -3.72 -9.88
N SER A 315 -10.81 -4.47 -10.51
CA SER A 315 -9.38 -4.17 -10.53
C SER A 315 -9.05 -2.89 -11.30
N LEU A 316 -9.73 -2.62 -12.42
CA LEU A 316 -9.58 -1.38 -13.19
C LEU A 316 -10.07 -0.15 -12.41
N LEU A 317 -11.24 -0.26 -11.75
CA LEU A 317 -11.77 0.79 -10.88
C LEU A 317 -10.83 1.06 -9.69
N LYS A 318 -10.27 0.02 -9.07
CA LYS A 318 -9.22 0.16 -8.05
C LYS A 318 -7.98 0.88 -8.59
N GLY A 319 -7.56 0.57 -9.82
CA GLY A 319 -6.46 1.27 -10.49
C GLY A 319 -6.77 2.74 -10.78
N CYS A 320 -8.04 3.09 -11.07
CA CYS A 320 -8.47 4.47 -11.25
C CYS A 320 -8.50 5.26 -9.92
N ALA A 321 -8.75 4.57 -8.81
CA ALA A 321 -8.74 5.12 -7.45
C ALA A 321 -7.34 5.25 -6.82
N GLU A 322 -6.29 4.81 -7.52
CA GLU A 322 -4.91 4.86 -7.02
C GLU A 322 -4.43 6.32 -6.82
N GLU A 323 -3.67 6.56 -5.75
CA GLU A 323 -3.19 7.91 -5.41
C GLU A 323 -2.19 8.41 -6.48
N SER A 324 -2.47 9.57 -7.08
CA SER A 324 -1.69 10.18 -8.18
C SER A 324 -0.36 10.83 -7.74
N ARG A 325 0.33 10.27 -6.74
CA ARG A 325 1.57 10.83 -6.17
C ARG A 325 2.80 10.58 -7.02
N THR A 326 2.88 9.42 -7.66
CA THR A 326 3.98 9.07 -8.56
C THR A 326 3.56 9.28 -10.01
N LEU A 327 4.54 9.57 -10.88
CA LEU A 327 4.29 9.67 -12.32
C LEU A 327 3.71 8.36 -12.88
N VAL A 328 4.16 7.22 -12.37
CA VAL A 328 3.65 5.89 -12.74
C VAL A 328 2.20 5.71 -12.28
N GLY A 329 1.85 6.17 -11.06
CA GLY A 329 0.47 6.10 -10.56
C GLY A 329 -0.49 6.95 -11.38
N GLN A 330 -0.08 8.16 -11.78
CA GLN A 330 -0.84 8.99 -12.71
C GLN A 330 -1.06 8.30 -14.05
N ARG A 331 -0.01 7.69 -14.61
CA ARG A 331 -0.11 6.96 -15.88
C ARG A 331 -0.98 5.71 -15.75
N LEU A 332 -0.91 4.99 -14.63
CA LEU A 332 -1.77 3.84 -14.37
C LEU A 332 -3.24 4.24 -14.34
N LYS A 333 -3.59 5.31 -13.61
CA LYS A 333 -4.96 5.84 -13.54
C LYS A 333 -5.53 6.09 -14.94
N LEU A 334 -4.75 6.75 -15.80
CA LEU A 334 -5.15 7.07 -17.17
C LEU A 334 -5.34 5.81 -18.03
N ILE A 335 -4.41 4.87 -17.99
CA ILE A 335 -4.53 3.63 -18.79
C ILE A 335 -5.68 2.77 -18.28
N CYS A 336 -5.94 2.71 -16.98
CA CYS A 336 -7.10 2.01 -16.45
C CYS A 336 -8.41 2.66 -16.91
N ALA A 337 -8.47 3.99 -16.96
CA ALA A 337 -9.61 4.73 -17.53
C ALA A 337 -9.76 4.45 -19.03
N ASP A 338 -8.67 4.42 -19.80
CA ASP A 338 -8.68 4.04 -21.22
C ASP A 338 -9.19 2.60 -21.43
N CYS A 339 -8.78 1.66 -20.58
CA CYS A 339 -9.26 0.28 -20.63
C CYS A 339 -10.76 0.21 -20.32
N LEU A 340 -11.26 0.94 -19.33
CA LEU A 340 -12.70 1.04 -19.04
C LEU A 340 -13.46 1.67 -20.23
N GLY A 341 -12.89 2.69 -20.86
CA GLY A 341 -13.42 3.29 -22.08
C GLY A 341 -13.49 2.31 -23.25
N ALA A 342 -12.47 1.47 -23.42
CA ALA A 342 -12.42 0.44 -24.46
C ALA A 342 -13.40 -0.71 -24.21
N ILE A 343 -13.63 -1.07 -22.94
CA ILE A 343 -14.65 -2.05 -22.54
C ILE A 343 -16.06 -1.52 -22.86
N GLY A 344 -16.30 -0.23 -22.66
CA GLY A 344 -17.57 0.42 -22.95
C GLY A 344 -18.65 0.19 -21.90
N ALA A 345 -19.89 0.56 -22.24
CA ALA A 345 -21.03 0.49 -21.32
C ALA A 345 -21.50 -0.96 -21.14
N ILE A 346 -21.36 -1.48 -19.91
CA ILE A 346 -21.85 -2.81 -19.52
C ILE A 346 -23.17 -2.64 -18.78
N ASP A 347 -24.11 -3.54 -19.05
CA ASP A 347 -25.37 -3.65 -18.30
C ASP A 347 -25.08 -3.99 -16.82
N PRO A 348 -25.38 -3.08 -15.87
CA PRO A 348 -25.14 -3.30 -14.45
C PRO A 348 -25.83 -4.55 -13.90
N ALA A 349 -26.96 -4.97 -14.48
CA ALA A 349 -27.70 -6.15 -14.04
C ALA A 349 -26.92 -7.47 -14.26
N LYS A 350 -25.92 -7.45 -15.16
CA LYS A 350 -25.09 -8.62 -15.50
C LYS A 350 -23.83 -8.73 -14.65
N ILE A 351 -23.45 -7.66 -13.95
CA ILE A 351 -22.25 -7.62 -13.11
C ILE A 351 -22.64 -8.09 -11.70
N LYS A 352 -21.89 -9.05 -11.14
CA LYS A 352 -22.11 -9.43 -9.74
C LYS A 352 -21.64 -8.31 -8.83
N GLY A 353 -22.46 -7.97 -7.84
CA GLY A 353 -22.13 -6.95 -6.84
C GLY A 353 -20.82 -7.27 -6.12
N PHE A 354 -20.11 -6.21 -5.71
CA PHE A 354 -18.84 -6.32 -5.00
C PHE A 354 -19.05 -7.07 -3.67
N SER A 355 -18.39 -8.22 -3.50
CA SER A 355 -18.41 -8.94 -2.23
C SER A 355 -17.55 -8.20 -1.20
N SER A 356 -18.17 -7.53 -0.24
CA SER A 356 -17.49 -6.99 0.93
C SER A 356 -17.05 -8.13 1.85
N THR A 357 -15.76 -8.46 1.86
CA THR A 357 -15.21 -9.45 2.80
C THR A 357 -15.23 -8.88 4.21
N ARG A 358 -15.90 -9.58 5.14
CA ARG A 358 -16.02 -9.19 6.55
C ARG A 358 -14.64 -9.14 7.22
N PHE A 359 -14.30 -8.01 7.84
CA PHE A 359 -13.06 -7.87 8.61
C PHE A 359 -13.28 -8.35 10.05
N LYS A 360 -12.56 -9.39 10.47
CA LYS A 360 -12.66 -9.94 11.83
C LYS A 360 -11.51 -9.43 12.69
N ILE A 361 -11.80 -8.58 13.68
CA ILE A 361 -10.80 -8.11 14.65
C ILE A 361 -10.48 -9.19 15.69
N ALA A 362 -11.48 -10.01 16.08
CA ALA A 362 -11.28 -11.09 17.03
C ALA A 362 -10.39 -12.18 16.42
N CYS A 363 -9.11 -12.16 16.78
CA CYS A 363 -8.13 -13.16 16.37
C CYS A 363 -7.15 -13.43 17.52
N SER A 364 -6.54 -14.61 17.51
CA SER A 364 -5.44 -14.89 18.44
C SER A 364 -4.21 -14.04 18.09
N ASP A 365 -3.30 -13.87 19.05
CA ASP A 365 -2.03 -13.15 18.80
C ASP A 365 -1.22 -13.84 17.67
N ASP A 366 -1.29 -15.17 17.57
CA ASP A 366 -0.64 -15.95 16.50
C ASP A 366 -1.30 -15.76 15.14
N ASP A 367 -2.63 -15.66 15.10
CA ASP A 367 -3.36 -15.37 13.86
C ASP A 367 -3.08 -13.95 13.37
N LEU A 368 -2.98 -12.98 14.28
CA LEU A 368 -2.59 -11.62 13.93
C LEU A 368 -1.18 -11.57 13.35
N ILE A 369 -0.22 -12.26 13.99
CA ILE A 369 1.16 -12.35 13.49
C ILE A 369 1.18 -13.02 12.12
N PHE A 370 0.45 -14.13 11.95
CA PHE A 370 0.35 -14.82 10.67
C PHE A 370 -0.19 -13.91 9.57
N GLU A 371 -1.33 -13.26 9.79
CA GLU A 371 -1.98 -12.38 8.82
C GLU A 371 -1.11 -11.17 8.48
N LEU A 372 -0.48 -10.54 9.49
CA LEU A 372 0.47 -9.44 9.29
C LEU A 372 1.65 -9.86 8.43
N ILE A 373 2.29 -11.00 8.72
CA ILE A 373 3.44 -11.47 7.94
C ILE A 373 3.00 -11.90 6.54
N HIS A 374 1.98 -12.75 6.45
CA HIS A 374 1.57 -13.42 5.21
C HIS A 374 0.95 -12.46 4.20
N LYS A 375 0.05 -11.56 4.61
CA LYS A 375 -0.71 -10.69 3.70
C LYS A 375 -0.16 -9.27 3.57
N HIS A 376 0.50 -8.75 4.60
CA HIS A 376 0.88 -7.33 4.63
C HIS A 376 2.39 -7.09 4.57
N LEU A 377 3.18 -7.71 5.44
CA LEU A 377 4.62 -7.45 5.56
C LEU A 377 5.43 -8.16 4.47
N ALA A 378 5.11 -9.41 4.12
CA ALA A 378 5.75 -10.08 2.99
C ALA A 378 5.53 -9.28 1.69
N ARG A 379 4.32 -8.74 1.51
CA ARG A 379 4.00 -7.79 0.43
C ARG A 379 4.87 -6.54 0.52
N ALA A 380 4.85 -5.86 1.67
CA ALA A 380 5.60 -4.61 1.87
C ALA A 380 7.10 -4.80 1.62
N PHE A 381 7.65 -5.96 2.00
CA PHE A 381 9.03 -6.34 1.79
C PHE A 381 9.38 -6.57 0.31
N ARG A 382 8.50 -7.22 -0.47
CA ARG A 382 8.69 -7.48 -1.91
C ARG A 382 8.49 -6.22 -2.76
N ALA A 383 7.46 -5.45 -2.45
CA ALA A 383 7.03 -4.30 -3.24
C ALA A 383 7.73 -2.98 -2.85
N ALA A 384 8.66 -3.02 -1.90
CA ALA A 384 9.39 -1.84 -1.43
C ALA A 384 10.13 -1.15 -2.60
N PRO A 385 9.91 0.15 -2.83
CA PRO A 385 10.66 0.90 -3.84
C PRO A 385 12.08 1.25 -3.38
N ASP A 386 12.29 1.34 -2.06
CA ASP A 386 13.54 1.74 -1.42
C ASP A 386 14.01 0.69 -0.40
N THR A 387 15.32 0.55 -0.28
CA THR A 387 15.95 -0.36 0.69
C THR A 387 15.64 -0.03 2.14
N ILE A 388 15.37 1.25 2.47
CA ILE A 388 14.97 1.67 3.82
C ILE A 388 13.61 1.06 4.22
N ILE A 389 12.65 1.03 3.28
CA ILE A 389 11.31 0.48 3.50
C ILE A 389 11.41 -1.05 3.64
N GLN A 390 12.24 -1.66 2.80
CA GLN A 390 12.52 -3.08 2.84
C GLN A 390 13.19 -3.50 4.16
N ASP A 391 14.20 -2.77 4.62
CA ASP A 391 14.89 -3.02 5.90
C ASP A 391 13.93 -2.82 7.09
N SER A 392 13.04 -1.83 7.01
CA SER A 392 11.98 -1.61 8.01
C SER A 392 10.96 -2.76 8.05
N ALA A 393 10.59 -3.31 6.90
CA ALA A 393 9.71 -4.47 6.81
C ALA A 393 10.41 -5.75 7.31
N ALA A 394 11.68 -5.96 6.95
CA ALA A 394 12.48 -7.09 7.42
C ALA A 394 12.61 -7.11 8.94
N LEU A 395 12.87 -5.95 9.55
CA LEU A 395 12.91 -5.82 10.99
C LEU A 395 11.56 -6.13 11.64
N ALA A 396 10.45 -5.64 11.07
CA ALA A 396 9.12 -5.95 11.59
C ALA A 396 8.85 -7.47 11.53
N ILE A 397 9.16 -8.12 10.41
CA ILE A 397 9.03 -9.58 10.25
C ILE A 397 9.91 -10.31 11.27
N GLN A 398 11.18 -9.91 11.42
CA GLN A 398 12.12 -10.49 12.36
C GLN A 398 11.60 -10.42 13.81
N GLU A 399 11.16 -9.25 14.27
CA GLU A 399 10.66 -9.07 15.64
C GLU A 399 9.35 -9.86 15.87
N LEU A 400 8.46 -9.93 14.89
CA LEU A 400 7.25 -10.73 14.98
C LEU A 400 7.53 -12.23 15.05
N LEU A 401 8.50 -12.73 14.27
CA LEU A 401 8.94 -14.12 14.33
C LEU A 401 9.56 -14.46 15.69
N LYS A 402 10.36 -13.55 16.27
CA LYS A 402 10.88 -13.70 17.65
C LYS A 402 9.75 -13.76 18.68
N ILE A 403 8.74 -12.89 18.57
CA ILE A 403 7.58 -12.88 19.48
C ILE A 403 6.81 -14.22 19.40
N ALA A 404 6.70 -14.80 18.19
CA ALA A 404 6.08 -16.10 17.98
C ALA A 404 6.93 -17.29 18.46
N GLY A 405 8.21 -17.09 18.77
CA GLY A 405 9.15 -18.16 19.13
C GLY A 405 9.67 -18.95 17.92
N CYS A 406 9.64 -18.37 16.72
CA CYS A 406 10.28 -18.96 15.54
C CYS A 406 11.78 -18.63 15.57
N GLU A 407 12.62 -19.60 15.90
CA GLU A 407 14.08 -19.49 15.80
C GLU A 407 14.57 -20.30 14.60
N ALA A 408 15.67 -19.86 13.97
CA ALA A 408 16.37 -20.67 12.99
C ALA A 408 16.92 -21.89 13.73
N SER A 409 16.33 -23.07 13.53
CA SER A 409 16.97 -24.32 13.91
C SER A 409 18.26 -24.44 13.10
N LEU A 410 19.38 -24.05 13.70
CA LEU A 410 20.66 -24.60 13.29
C LEU A 410 20.54 -26.11 13.51
N ASP A 411 20.71 -26.86 12.42
CA ASP A 411 20.72 -28.31 12.26
C ASP A 411 19.36 -29.05 12.23
N GLU A 412 18.94 -29.39 11.00
CA GLU A 412 18.14 -30.60 10.71
C GLU A 412 18.81 -31.89 11.24
N ASN A 413 20.10 -31.86 11.58
CA ASN A 413 20.87 -33.00 12.10
C ASN A 413 20.63 -33.32 13.60
N VAL A 414 19.99 -32.44 14.38
CA VAL A 414 19.73 -32.71 15.83
C VAL A 414 18.44 -33.53 16.04
N LEU A 415 17.55 -33.59 15.05
CA LEU A 415 16.30 -34.37 15.10
C LEU A 415 16.53 -35.89 15.02
N GLU A 416 17.69 -36.35 14.58
CA GLU A 416 18.05 -37.78 14.66
C GLU A 416 18.67 -38.16 16.00
N GLN A 417 19.39 -37.26 16.68
CA GLN A 417 20.01 -37.55 17.98
C GLN A 417 19.05 -37.48 19.17
N THR A 418 17.92 -36.77 19.05
CA THR A 418 16.91 -36.73 20.11
C THR A 418 15.99 -37.96 20.13
N LYS A 419 15.95 -38.77 19.06
CA LYS A 419 15.18 -40.02 19.05
C LYS A 419 15.86 -41.16 19.83
N GLU A 420 17.17 -41.14 20.00
CA GLU A 420 17.89 -42.23 20.69
C GLU A 420 18.01 -42.05 22.22
N LYS A 421 17.76 -40.87 22.78
CA LYS A 421 17.87 -40.62 24.24
C LYS A 421 16.56 -40.63 25.01
N GLN A 422 15.43 -40.95 24.39
CA GLN A 422 14.13 -40.99 25.09
C GLN A 422 13.82 -42.30 25.82
N HIS A 423 14.71 -43.29 25.82
CA HIS A 423 14.39 -44.60 26.41
C HIS A 423 14.95 -44.93 27.80
N LEU A 424 15.76 -44.09 28.44
CA LEU A 424 16.10 -44.27 29.87
C LEU A 424 16.25 -42.92 30.58
N GLU A 425 15.23 -42.52 31.33
CA GLU A 425 15.28 -42.35 32.79
C GLU A 425 14.01 -41.65 33.29
N VAL A 426 13.14 -42.43 33.93
CA VAL A 426 12.00 -41.94 34.70
C VAL A 426 12.48 -41.57 36.09
N GLY A 427 12.26 -40.31 36.48
CA GLY A 427 12.21 -39.92 37.89
C GLY A 427 13.39 -39.08 38.37
N LYS A 428 13.27 -37.75 38.23
CA LYS A 428 13.55 -36.75 39.28
C LYS A 428 13.07 -35.38 38.80
N SER A 429 12.43 -34.66 39.71
CA SER A 429 11.88 -33.32 39.53
C SER A 429 12.95 -32.31 39.12
N PHE A 430 12.84 -31.75 37.92
CA PHE A 430 13.63 -30.61 37.44
C PHE A 430 12.88 -29.27 37.61
N PRO A 431 13.58 -28.12 37.67
CA PRO A 431 12.99 -26.83 38.02
C PRO A 431 12.06 -26.29 36.93
N ARG A 432 11.02 -25.55 37.35
CA ARG A 432 9.91 -24.94 36.59
C ARG A 432 10.23 -24.11 35.32
N GLY A 433 11.48 -24.00 34.88
CA GLY A 433 11.89 -23.14 33.75
C GLY A 433 11.98 -23.82 32.37
N VAL A 434 11.99 -25.16 32.30
CA VAL A 434 12.22 -25.92 31.05
C VAL A 434 10.93 -26.15 30.24
N ASP A 435 9.77 -26.14 30.91
CA ASP A 435 8.46 -26.34 30.25
C ASP A 435 8.05 -25.19 29.33
N ASP A 436 8.51 -23.95 29.59
CA ASP A 436 8.12 -22.77 28.81
C ASP A 436 8.85 -22.70 27.46
N ARG A 437 10.16 -23.00 27.43
CA ARG A 437 10.94 -23.00 26.17
C ARG A 437 10.46 -24.08 25.19
N THR A 438 10.12 -25.25 25.69
CA THR A 438 9.67 -26.38 24.86
C THR A 438 8.28 -26.11 24.25
N LYS A 439 7.39 -25.44 24.99
CA LYS A 439 6.09 -24.97 24.48
C LYS A 439 6.22 -23.83 23.48
N MET A 440 7.16 -22.90 23.70
CA MET A 440 7.43 -21.80 22.75
C MET A 440 7.99 -22.32 21.42
N LEU A 441 8.91 -23.30 21.44
CA LEU A 441 9.44 -23.89 20.22
C LEU A 441 8.36 -24.61 19.39
N GLY A 442 7.46 -25.35 20.06
CA GLY A 442 6.31 -26.00 19.42
C GLY A 442 5.21 -25.01 18.97
N ARG A 443 5.13 -23.80 19.53
CA ARG A 443 4.27 -22.71 19.04
C ARG A 443 4.84 -22.09 17.76
N GLY A 444 6.14 -21.79 17.76
CA GLY A 444 6.85 -21.25 16.60
C GLY A 444 6.76 -22.19 15.38
N GLN A 445 6.99 -23.49 15.58
CA GLN A 445 6.91 -24.48 14.51
C GLN A 445 5.50 -24.59 13.89
N ARG A 446 4.44 -24.60 14.73
CA ARG A 446 3.05 -24.60 14.25
C ARG A 446 2.70 -23.35 13.44
N LEU A 447 3.23 -22.19 13.82
CA LEU A 447 3.03 -20.95 13.07
C LEU A 447 3.83 -20.98 11.77
N TRP A 448 5.08 -21.45 11.81
CA TRP A 448 5.94 -21.59 10.64
C TRP A 448 5.26 -22.46 9.58
N ASP A 449 4.72 -23.61 9.97
CA ASP A 449 4.06 -24.55 9.06
C ASP A 449 2.85 -23.96 8.32
N ARG A 450 2.15 -22.98 8.92
CA ARG A 450 1.01 -22.29 8.29
C ARG A 450 1.41 -21.41 7.10
N PHE A 451 2.65 -20.93 7.05
CA PHE A 451 3.09 -20.10 5.92
C PHE A 451 3.20 -20.95 4.65
N SER A 452 2.81 -20.37 3.52
CA SER A 452 3.07 -20.97 2.21
C SER A 452 4.59 -21.08 1.99
N ASN A 453 5.02 -22.09 1.22
CA ASN A 453 6.44 -22.29 0.89
C ASN A 453 7.07 -21.02 0.30
N TYR A 454 6.30 -20.32 -0.54
CA TYR A 454 6.68 -19.02 -1.09
C TYR A 454 6.98 -17.96 -0.02
N VAL A 455 6.10 -17.80 0.99
CA VAL A 455 6.33 -16.82 2.07
C VAL A 455 7.48 -17.27 2.99
N LYS A 456 7.60 -18.58 3.27
CA LYS A 456 8.71 -19.16 4.05
C LYS A 456 10.06 -18.82 3.45
N GLU A 457 10.20 -18.91 2.13
CA GLU A 457 11.43 -18.54 1.45
C GLU A 457 11.82 -17.09 1.76
N ILE A 458 10.88 -16.16 1.64
CA ILE A 458 11.14 -14.72 1.79
C ILE A 458 11.47 -14.33 3.23
N ILE A 459 10.79 -14.94 4.20
CA ILE A 459 10.98 -14.59 5.62
C ILE A 459 12.13 -15.36 6.27
N ALA A 460 12.62 -16.45 5.65
CA ALA A 460 13.69 -17.26 6.24
C ALA A 460 14.99 -16.49 6.52
N PRO A 461 15.46 -15.56 5.67
CA PRO A 461 16.60 -14.71 6.00
C PRO A 461 16.37 -13.83 7.24
N CYS A 462 15.11 -13.51 7.55
CA CYS A 462 14.78 -12.67 8.70
C CYS A 462 14.96 -13.41 10.04
N LEU A 463 14.95 -14.76 10.05
CA LEU A 463 15.19 -15.58 11.24
C LEU A 463 16.62 -15.48 11.76
N THR A 464 17.59 -15.26 10.87
CA THR A 464 19.03 -15.18 11.20
C THR A 464 19.54 -13.73 11.27
N SER A 465 18.82 -12.80 10.64
CA SER A 465 19.17 -11.38 10.61
C SER A 465 19.17 -10.72 12.00
N ARG A 466 19.97 -9.64 12.16
CA ARG A 466 20.11 -8.86 13.40
C ARG A 466 19.82 -7.36 13.17
N PHE A 467 18.73 -7.04 12.50
CA PHE A 467 18.31 -5.63 12.39
C PHE A 467 17.96 -5.08 13.78
N GLN A 468 18.31 -3.82 14.06
CA GLN A 468 17.95 -3.11 15.28
C GLN A 468 17.56 -1.67 14.92
N LEU A 469 16.43 -1.19 15.43
CA LEU A 469 16.06 0.22 15.37
C LEU A 469 16.59 0.96 16.61
N PRO A 470 17.13 2.18 16.46
CA PRO A 470 17.37 3.05 17.60
C PRO A 470 16.05 3.33 18.34
N ASN A 471 16.00 3.00 19.63
CA ASN A 471 14.86 3.35 20.48
C ASN A 471 14.86 4.86 20.73
N VAL A 472 14.09 5.59 19.92
CA VAL A 472 13.80 7.00 20.17
C VAL A 472 12.62 7.09 21.13
N SER A 473 12.92 7.52 22.36
CA SER A 473 11.95 7.93 23.37
C SER A 473 11.30 9.24 22.91
N ASP A 474 10.06 9.16 22.46
CA ASP A 474 9.30 10.32 21.98
C ASP A 474 8.32 10.79 23.05
N SER A 475 8.24 12.11 23.25
CA SER A 475 7.25 12.77 24.11
C SER A 475 5.85 12.65 23.51
N ALA A 476 4.88 12.13 24.27
CA ALA A 476 3.48 12.08 23.83
C ALA A 476 2.89 13.50 23.77
N ALA A 477 2.35 13.89 22.61
CA ALA A 477 1.61 15.14 22.49
C ALA A 477 0.22 14.99 23.12
N CYS A 478 -0.17 15.97 23.95
CA CYS A 478 -1.50 16.06 24.56
C CYS A 478 -2.49 16.73 23.57
N GLY A 479 -3.72 16.21 23.49
CA GLY A 479 -4.80 16.72 22.62
C GLY A 479 -5.02 15.95 21.31
N PRO A 480 -6.02 16.38 20.50
CA PRO A 480 -6.31 15.81 19.20
C PRO A 480 -5.23 16.15 18.17
N ILE A 481 -4.87 15.16 17.35
CA ILE A 481 -3.82 15.23 16.33
C ILE A 481 -4.38 15.81 15.04
N TYR A 482 -5.62 15.47 14.69
CA TYR A 482 -6.26 15.86 13.46
C TYR A 482 -6.37 17.38 13.33
N ARG A 483 -6.08 17.86 12.13
CA ARG A 483 -6.32 19.24 11.69
C ARG A 483 -6.82 19.20 10.26
N PRO A 484 -7.80 20.03 9.86
CA PRO A 484 -8.33 20.01 8.48
C PRO A 484 -7.27 20.26 7.39
N SER A 485 -6.16 20.93 7.72
CA SER A 485 -5.05 21.17 6.79
C SER A 485 -4.01 20.04 6.73
N MET A 486 -4.15 18.99 7.53
CA MET A 486 -3.20 17.89 7.62
C MET A 486 -3.53 16.81 6.59
N SER A 487 -2.50 16.24 5.97
CA SER A 487 -2.69 15.11 5.06
C SER A 487 -3.03 13.82 5.81
N PHE A 488 -3.89 12.99 5.20
CA PHE A 488 -4.31 11.69 5.73
C PHE A 488 -3.13 10.83 6.22
N ARG A 489 -2.05 10.74 5.43
CA ARG A 489 -0.84 9.98 5.79
C ARG A 489 -0.13 10.52 7.04
N ARG A 490 -0.06 11.84 7.17
CA ARG A 490 0.56 12.47 8.33
C ARG A 490 -0.30 12.23 9.58
N TRP A 491 -1.61 12.40 9.45
CA TRP A 491 -2.57 12.15 10.52
C TRP A 491 -2.53 10.69 11.00
N ILE A 492 -2.73 9.71 10.11
CA ILE A 492 -2.69 8.28 10.45
C ILE A 492 -1.37 7.88 11.09
N TYR A 493 -0.23 8.34 10.56
CA TYR A 493 1.07 8.04 11.13
C TYR A 493 1.18 8.54 12.58
N PHE A 494 0.83 9.80 12.85
CA PHE A 494 0.89 10.35 14.20
C PHE A 494 -0.12 9.69 15.13
N TRP A 495 -1.30 9.35 14.63
CA TRP A 495 -2.33 8.68 15.42
C TRP A 495 -1.90 7.26 15.82
N ILE A 496 -1.43 6.44 14.87
CA ILE A 496 -0.88 5.11 15.16
C ILE A 496 0.33 5.20 16.08
N LYS A 497 1.21 6.19 15.88
CA LYS A 497 2.37 6.41 16.76
C LYS A 497 1.93 6.68 18.20
N LYS A 498 0.91 7.53 18.40
CA LYS A 498 0.32 7.79 19.74
C LYS A 498 -0.31 6.52 20.31
N LEU A 499 -1.13 5.80 19.53
CA LEU A 499 -1.78 4.56 19.97
C LEU A 499 -0.77 3.47 20.35
N THR A 500 0.32 3.34 19.59
CA THR A 500 1.39 2.36 19.85
C THR A 500 2.12 2.66 21.16
N ALA A 501 2.34 3.95 21.48
CA ALA A 501 2.95 4.35 22.74
C ALA A 501 2.06 4.08 23.96
N HIS A 502 0.74 4.12 23.79
CA HIS A 502 -0.25 3.82 24.83
C HIS A 502 -0.69 2.35 24.85
N ALA A 503 -0.16 1.50 23.96
CA ALA A 503 -0.57 0.10 23.88
C ALA A 503 -0.06 -0.72 25.08
N THR A 504 -0.98 -1.32 25.81
CA THR A 504 -0.74 -2.24 26.94
C THR A 504 -0.90 -3.71 26.50
N GLY A 505 -0.40 -4.66 27.29
CA GLY A 505 -0.62 -6.11 27.08
C GLY A 505 0.40 -6.83 26.17
N SER A 506 0.08 -8.08 25.80
CA SER A 506 0.92 -8.93 24.93
C SER A 506 1.07 -8.36 23.52
N ARG A 507 0.01 -7.75 23.00
CA ARG A 507 -0.06 -7.13 21.66
C ARG A 507 0.79 -5.86 21.52
N SER A 508 1.15 -5.21 22.62
CA SER A 508 2.07 -4.06 22.60
C SER A 508 3.40 -4.38 21.93
N LYS A 509 3.92 -5.61 22.11
CA LYS A 509 5.15 -6.06 21.44
C LYS A 509 4.98 -6.18 19.92
N ILE A 510 3.82 -6.68 19.47
CA ILE A 510 3.46 -6.84 18.05
C ILE A 510 3.38 -5.46 17.38
N PHE A 511 2.72 -4.50 18.03
CA PHE A 511 2.58 -3.15 17.50
C PHE A 511 3.92 -2.38 17.46
N ASN A 512 4.74 -2.52 18.50
CA ASN A 512 6.07 -1.91 18.53
C ASN A 512 6.99 -2.44 17.44
N ALA A 513 6.92 -3.74 17.11
CA ALA A 513 7.65 -4.33 15.98
C ALA A 513 7.30 -3.65 14.64
N CYS A 514 6.04 -3.23 14.47
CA CYS A 514 5.56 -2.58 13.24
C CYS A 514 5.79 -1.05 13.20
N ARG A 515 6.38 -0.43 14.23
CA ARG A 515 6.54 1.04 14.32
C ARG A 515 7.30 1.64 13.13
N GLY A 516 8.33 0.95 12.64
CA GLY A 516 9.16 1.42 11.53
C GLY A 516 8.41 1.45 10.20
N ILE A 517 7.68 0.38 9.88
CA ILE A 517 7.02 0.20 8.58
C ILE A 517 5.80 1.11 8.39
N VAL A 518 5.08 1.45 9.48
CA VAL A 518 3.87 2.30 9.44
C VAL A 518 4.14 3.68 8.82
N ARG A 519 5.36 4.22 8.96
CA ARG A 519 5.73 5.48 8.31
C ARG A 519 5.72 5.40 6.79
N HIS A 520 6.02 4.22 6.26
CA HIS A 520 6.33 3.99 4.86
C HIS A 520 5.17 3.31 4.10
N ASP A 521 4.47 2.38 4.74
CA ASP A 521 3.35 1.64 4.16
C ASP A 521 2.01 1.98 4.79
N MET A 522 1.13 2.62 4.00
CA MET A 522 -0.21 3.01 4.43
C MET A 522 -1.17 1.83 4.58
N GLN A 523 -1.02 0.76 3.79
CA GLN A 523 -1.93 -0.38 3.88
C GLN A 523 -1.74 -1.13 5.20
N VAL A 524 -0.48 -1.27 5.64
CA VAL A 524 -0.14 -1.81 6.96
C VAL A 524 -0.71 -0.92 8.07
N ALA A 525 -0.58 0.41 7.91
CA ALA A 525 -1.11 1.38 8.86
C ALA A 525 -2.63 1.27 9.03
N ILE A 526 -3.39 1.26 7.92
CA ILE A 526 -4.85 1.13 7.94
C ILE A 526 -5.29 -0.23 8.50
N TYR A 527 -4.57 -1.30 8.17
CA TYR A 527 -4.88 -2.64 8.70
C TYR A 527 -4.65 -2.74 10.21
N LEU A 528 -3.59 -2.13 10.74
CA LEU A 528 -3.27 -2.14 12.18
C LEU A 528 -4.19 -1.25 13.02
N LEU A 529 -4.78 -0.21 12.42
CA LEU A 529 -5.56 0.80 13.14
C LEU A 529 -6.70 0.22 13.99
N PRO A 530 -7.59 -0.68 13.47
CA PRO A 530 -8.63 -1.29 14.27
C PRO A 530 -8.11 -2.08 15.48
N TYR A 531 -7.01 -2.82 15.32
CA TYR A 531 -6.41 -3.60 16.42
C TYR A 531 -5.82 -2.70 17.50
N LEU A 532 -5.17 -1.61 17.11
CA LEU A 532 -4.58 -0.63 18.02
C LEU A 532 -5.65 0.11 18.82
N VAL A 533 -6.71 0.57 18.15
CA VAL A 533 -7.83 1.24 18.81
C VAL A 533 -8.55 0.29 19.74
N LEU A 534 -8.85 -0.94 19.31
CA LEU A 534 -9.47 -1.94 20.17
C LEU A 534 -8.62 -2.20 21.43
N ASN A 535 -7.31 -2.38 21.29
CA ASN A 535 -6.40 -2.58 22.43
C ASN A 535 -6.42 -1.39 23.40
N ALA A 536 -6.38 -0.17 22.87
CA ALA A 536 -6.41 1.05 23.69
C ALA A 536 -7.77 1.28 24.38
N VAL A 537 -8.88 0.85 23.77
CA VAL A 537 -10.23 0.96 24.36
C VAL A 537 -10.49 -0.14 25.39
N CYS A 538 -10.04 -1.36 25.13
CA CYS A 538 -10.22 -2.50 26.03
C CYS A 538 -9.33 -2.42 27.27
N ASP A 539 -8.04 -2.12 27.09
CA ASP A 539 -7.01 -2.26 28.13
C ASP A 539 -6.31 -0.94 28.52
N GLY A 540 -6.78 0.20 27.97
CA GLY A 540 -6.23 1.53 28.24
C GLY A 540 -6.92 2.31 29.37
N THR A 541 -6.39 3.50 29.67
CA THR A 541 -6.95 4.42 30.69
C THR A 541 -8.19 5.15 30.19
N GLU A 542 -8.98 5.72 31.11
CA GLU A 542 -10.16 6.53 30.73
C GLU A 542 -9.77 7.75 29.86
N GLU A 543 -8.63 8.38 30.16
CA GLU A 543 -8.08 9.50 29.39
C GLU A 543 -7.67 9.08 27.96
N ALA A 544 -7.16 7.86 27.80
CA ALA A 544 -6.85 7.32 26.48
C ALA A 544 -8.13 7.07 25.68
N ARG A 545 -9.18 6.55 26.33
CA ARG A 545 -10.51 6.34 25.71
C ARG A 545 -11.14 7.66 25.29
N SER A 546 -11.18 8.66 26.17
CA SER A 546 -11.71 9.99 25.85
C SER A 546 -10.91 10.66 24.73
N GLY A 547 -9.58 10.51 24.73
CA GLY A 547 -8.72 11.03 23.67
C GLY A 547 -8.97 10.40 22.30
N ILE A 548 -9.37 9.12 22.24
CA ILE A 548 -9.78 8.47 20.98
C ILE A 548 -11.12 9.02 20.50
N THR A 549 -12.09 9.17 21.41
CA THR A 549 -13.40 9.75 21.08
C THR A 549 -13.26 11.19 20.57
N GLU A 550 -12.44 12.02 21.23
CA GLU A 550 -12.14 13.39 20.80
C GLU A 550 -11.49 13.43 19.42
N GLU A 551 -10.56 12.50 19.13
CA GLU A 551 -9.93 12.40 17.81
C GLU A 551 -10.98 12.08 16.72
N ILE A 552 -11.84 11.09 16.96
CA ILE A 552 -12.90 10.69 16.03
C ILE A 552 -13.89 11.85 15.80
N LEU A 553 -14.32 12.51 16.88
CA LEU A 553 -15.22 13.67 16.79
C LEU A 553 -14.56 14.83 16.04
N SER A 554 -13.28 15.11 16.25
CA SER A 554 -12.59 16.18 15.53
C SER A 554 -12.58 16.00 14.01
N VAL A 555 -12.52 14.76 13.53
CA VAL A 555 -12.62 14.42 12.10
C VAL A 555 -14.06 14.59 11.60
N LEU A 556 -15.04 14.09 12.35
CA LEU A 556 -16.45 14.09 11.96
C LEU A 556 -17.09 15.49 12.06
N ASP A 557 -16.75 16.29 13.06
CA ASP A 557 -17.27 17.65 13.25
C ASP A 557 -16.68 18.63 12.24
N ALA A 558 -15.40 18.46 11.86
CA ALA A 558 -14.82 19.16 10.73
C ALA A 558 -15.58 18.82 9.44
N ALA A 559 -16.01 17.56 9.28
CA ALA A 559 -16.80 17.15 8.13
C ALA A 559 -18.20 17.79 8.10
N ALA A 560 -18.86 17.88 9.26
CA ALA A 560 -20.24 18.32 9.42
C ALA A 560 -20.43 19.85 9.45
N SER A 561 -19.41 20.62 9.86
CA SER A 561 -19.47 22.10 9.97
C SER A 561 -19.34 22.83 8.63
N ASP A 562 -18.60 22.27 7.67
CA ASP A 562 -18.41 22.84 6.33
C ASP A 562 -19.69 22.84 5.46
N CYS A 563 -20.80 22.23 5.89
CA CYS A 563 -22.06 22.19 5.14
C CYS A 563 -22.69 23.57 4.86
N SER A 564 -22.20 24.65 5.50
CA SER A 564 -22.76 26.01 5.37
C SER A 564 -21.94 26.97 4.50
N THR A 565 -20.69 26.63 4.13
CA THR A 565 -19.83 27.52 3.35
C THR A 565 -19.37 26.84 2.07
N THR A 566 -20.06 27.18 0.98
CA THR A 566 -19.57 27.24 -0.41
C THR A 566 -18.40 26.34 -0.79
N ALA A 567 -18.70 25.36 -1.65
CA ALA A 567 -17.80 24.44 -2.37
C ALA A 567 -16.68 25.13 -3.22
N VAL A 568 -15.82 25.95 -2.60
CA VAL A 568 -14.88 26.85 -3.30
C VAL A 568 -13.42 26.38 -3.25
N HIS A 569 -13.09 25.22 -2.65
CA HIS A 569 -11.70 24.74 -2.63
C HIS A 569 -11.55 23.30 -3.11
N GLY A 570 -11.59 23.12 -4.44
CA GLY A 570 -11.50 21.84 -5.15
C GLY A 570 -10.18 21.06 -5.02
N ASN A 571 -9.18 21.54 -4.27
CA ASN A 571 -7.91 20.81 -4.08
C ASN A 571 -7.73 20.20 -2.68
N ASN A 572 -8.53 20.60 -1.69
CA ASN A 572 -8.46 20.06 -0.32
C ASN A 572 -9.66 19.18 0.08
N SER A 573 -10.74 19.14 -0.72
CA SER A 573 -11.95 18.37 -0.41
C SER A 573 -11.70 16.86 -0.27
N GLY A 574 -10.89 16.28 -1.16
CA GLY A 574 -10.63 14.83 -1.17
C GLY A 574 -9.79 14.31 0.00
N GLN A 575 -8.96 15.14 0.65
CA GLN A 575 -8.12 14.66 1.77
C GLN A 575 -8.92 14.41 3.05
N GLY A 576 -9.96 15.21 3.29
CA GLY A 576 -10.88 15.00 4.42
C GLY A 576 -11.72 13.73 4.26
N GLU A 577 -12.17 13.43 3.04
CA GLU A 577 -13.00 12.26 2.73
C GLU A 577 -12.28 10.93 3.03
N VAL A 578 -10.99 10.83 2.72
CA VAL A 578 -10.19 9.62 3.04
C VAL A 578 -10.07 9.41 4.55
N CYS A 579 -9.88 10.49 5.33
CA CYS A 579 -9.86 10.42 6.79
C CYS A 579 -11.21 9.92 7.34
N ILE A 580 -12.32 10.45 6.82
CA ILE A 580 -13.67 10.08 7.24
C ILE A 580 -13.97 8.61 6.89
N GLN A 581 -13.59 8.13 5.71
CA GLN A 581 -13.77 6.73 5.34
C GLN A 581 -12.95 5.77 6.22
N ALA A 582 -11.73 6.17 6.61
CA ALA A 582 -10.93 5.39 7.56
C ALA A 582 -11.60 5.32 8.95
N VAL A 583 -12.19 6.43 9.42
CA VAL A 583 -12.97 6.45 10.66
C VAL A 583 -14.21 5.56 10.55
N PHE A 584 -14.98 5.63 9.46
CA PHE A 584 -16.15 4.75 9.30
C PHE A 584 -15.76 3.28 9.24
N THR A 585 -14.69 2.93 8.52
CA THR A 585 -14.18 1.56 8.48
C THR A 585 -13.79 1.08 9.89
N LEU A 586 -13.17 1.94 10.69
CA LEU A 586 -12.86 1.65 12.09
C LEU A 586 -14.12 1.42 12.92
N LEU A 587 -15.13 2.29 12.82
CA LEU A 587 -16.39 2.16 13.56
C LEU A 587 -17.15 0.89 13.15
N ASP A 588 -17.21 0.58 11.86
CA ASP A 588 -17.83 -0.64 11.32
C ASP A 588 -17.12 -1.88 11.88
N ASN A 589 -15.78 -1.88 11.93
CA ASN A 589 -15.00 -2.98 12.49
C ASN A 589 -15.24 -3.15 14.00
N LEU A 590 -15.30 -2.04 14.77
CA LEU A 590 -15.56 -2.09 16.21
C LEU A 590 -16.98 -2.54 16.53
N GLY A 591 -17.98 -2.04 15.79
CA GLY A 591 -19.38 -2.47 15.93
C GLY A 591 -19.53 -3.96 15.60
N GLN A 592 -18.91 -4.42 14.52
CA GLN A 592 -18.90 -5.83 14.16
C GLN A 592 -18.26 -6.72 15.23
N TRP A 593 -17.18 -6.26 15.85
CA TRP A 593 -16.55 -7.00 16.94
C TRP A 593 -17.47 -7.11 18.16
N VAL A 594 -18.20 -6.06 18.52
CA VAL A 594 -19.21 -6.10 19.59
C VAL A 594 -20.30 -7.12 19.25
N ASP A 595 -20.86 -7.07 18.04
CA ASP A 595 -21.90 -8.01 17.59
C ASP A 595 -21.40 -9.47 17.64
N ASP A 596 -20.17 -9.73 17.19
CA ASP A 596 -19.57 -11.06 17.21
C ASP A 596 -19.42 -11.59 18.65
N VAL A 597 -18.94 -10.75 19.57
CA VAL A 597 -18.79 -11.14 20.99
C VAL A 597 -20.15 -11.34 21.66
N GLU A 598 -21.12 -10.48 21.41
CA GLU A 598 -22.50 -10.63 21.91
C GLU A 598 -23.13 -11.92 21.39
N GLN A 599 -22.91 -12.25 20.11
CA GLN A 599 -23.37 -13.51 19.51
C GLN A 599 -22.69 -14.73 20.13
N GLU A 600 -21.37 -14.70 20.33
CA GLU A 600 -20.63 -15.79 21.02
C GLU A 600 -21.13 -15.99 22.46
N LEU A 601 -21.39 -14.89 23.18
CA LEU A 601 -21.96 -14.93 24.52
C LEU A 601 -23.38 -15.53 24.52
N ALA A 602 -24.23 -15.14 23.56
CA ALA A 602 -25.59 -15.69 23.41
C ALA A 602 -25.58 -17.19 23.08
N LEU A 603 -24.64 -17.65 22.25
CA LEU A 603 -24.47 -19.07 21.91
C LEU A 603 -23.87 -19.89 23.05
N SER A 604 -23.04 -19.26 23.91
CA SER A 604 -22.44 -19.89 25.08
C SER A 604 -23.39 -20.04 26.27
N GLN A 605 -24.53 -19.32 26.27
CA GLN A 605 -25.60 -19.56 27.24
C GLN A 605 -26.31 -20.87 26.88
N PRO A 606 -26.34 -21.88 27.78
CA PRO A 606 -27.08 -23.10 27.51
C PRO A 606 -28.55 -22.75 27.35
N LEU A 607 -29.14 -23.10 26.19
CA LEU A 607 -30.57 -22.96 25.93
C LEU A 607 -31.35 -23.63 27.07
N GLN A 608 -31.85 -22.84 28.02
CA GLN A 608 -32.90 -23.30 28.92
C GLN A 608 -34.18 -23.36 28.11
N SER A 609 -34.42 -24.54 27.54
CA SER A 609 -35.68 -24.93 26.96
C SER A 609 -36.81 -24.54 27.92
N SER A 610 -37.67 -23.66 27.42
CA SER A 610 -38.99 -23.37 27.93
C SER A 610 -39.78 -24.66 28.12
N ASN A 611 -39.94 -25.11 29.38
CA ASN A 611 -41.16 -25.74 29.91
C ASN A 611 -40.98 -26.20 31.36
N SER A 612 -41.41 -25.37 32.31
CA SER A 612 -42.31 -25.77 33.40
C SER A 612 -42.61 -24.57 34.30
N LYS A 613 -43.87 -24.14 34.30
CA LYS A 613 -44.42 -23.31 35.38
C LYS A 613 -44.34 -24.11 36.68
N GLN A 614 -43.98 -23.40 37.76
CA GLN A 614 -44.24 -23.64 39.19
C GLN A 614 -43.01 -23.89 40.08
N GLN A 615 -43.06 -23.15 41.19
CA GLN A 615 -42.33 -23.27 42.45
C GLN A 615 -41.00 -22.52 42.59
N ALA A 616 -41.19 -21.25 42.99
CA ALA A 616 -40.31 -20.55 43.89
C ALA A 616 -40.03 -21.40 45.15
N VAL A 617 -38.80 -21.87 45.30
CA VAL A 617 -38.19 -22.15 46.61
C VAL A 617 -36.74 -21.67 46.58
N LYS A 618 -36.43 -20.77 47.52
CA LYS A 618 -35.12 -20.25 47.86
C LYS A 618 -34.11 -21.37 48.11
N LEU A 619 -32.99 -21.36 47.40
CA LEU A 619 -31.72 -21.83 47.94
C LEU A 619 -30.63 -20.83 47.59
N LYS A 620 -30.03 -20.28 48.65
CA LYS A 620 -28.81 -19.48 48.68
C LYS A 620 -27.62 -20.34 48.25
N ASP A 621 -26.60 -19.64 47.77
CA ASP A 621 -25.20 -20.08 47.68
C ASP A 621 -24.90 -21.21 46.70
N GLN A 622 -24.85 -20.82 45.43
CA GLN A 622 -23.82 -21.29 44.51
C GLN A 622 -23.58 -20.17 43.49
N SER A 623 -22.58 -19.34 43.76
CA SER A 623 -21.94 -18.52 42.75
C SER A 623 -21.34 -19.47 41.72
N MET A 624 -22.09 -19.73 40.65
CA MET A 624 -21.53 -20.26 39.41
C MET A 624 -20.51 -19.23 38.93
N THR A 625 -19.24 -19.50 39.20
CA THR A 625 -18.12 -18.76 38.64
C THR A 625 -18.16 -18.93 37.13
N LEU A 626 -18.75 -17.95 36.43
CA LEU A 626 -18.40 -17.70 35.04
C LEU A 626 -16.87 -17.58 34.96
N PRO A 627 -16.23 -18.13 33.91
CA PRO A 627 -14.79 -17.98 33.72
C PRO A 627 -14.40 -16.50 33.85
N LYS A 628 -13.31 -16.19 34.56
CA LYS A 628 -12.85 -14.81 34.77
C LYS A 628 -12.71 -14.04 33.44
N ASP A 629 -12.40 -14.75 32.36
CA ASP A 629 -12.26 -14.22 31.01
C ASP A 629 -13.59 -13.70 30.41
N SER A 630 -14.73 -14.34 30.72
CA SER A 630 -16.05 -13.90 30.22
C SER A 630 -16.51 -12.58 30.85
N ASN A 631 -16.19 -12.36 32.12
CA ASN A 631 -16.49 -11.09 32.79
C ASN A 631 -15.61 -9.94 32.27
N GLN A 632 -14.35 -10.24 31.92
CA GLN A 632 -13.44 -9.25 31.34
C GLN A 632 -13.86 -8.86 29.92
N LEU A 633 -14.24 -9.83 29.08
CA LEU A 633 -14.79 -9.58 27.75
C LEU A 633 -16.08 -8.75 27.80
N LEU A 634 -16.95 -8.98 28.80
CA LEU A 634 -18.17 -8.20 28.98
C LEU A 634 -17.88 -6.73 29.34
N ILE A 635 -16.87 -6.50 30.19
CA ILE A 635 -16.42 -5.14 30.54
C ILE A 635 -15.81 -4.45 29.32
N GLN A 636 -14.97 -5.17 28.56
CA GLN A 636 -14.38 -4.66 27.31
C GLN A 636 -15.44 -4.32 26.26
N CYS A 637 -16.49 -5.15 26.11
CA CYS A 637 -17.62 -4.84 25.23
C CYS A 637 -18.36 -3.58 25.65
N LYS A 638 -18.60 -3.41 26.97
CA LYS A 638 -19.23 -2.18 27.49
C LYS A 638 -18.40 -0.94 27.15
N HIS A 639 -17.08 -0.99 27.29
CA HIS A 639 -16.22 0.15 26.94
C HIS A 639 -16.29 0.51 25.45
N VAL A 640 -16.35 -0.50 24.56
CA VAL A 640 -16.48 -0.26 23.11
C VAL A 640 -17.86 0.28 22.78
N SER A 641 -18.92 -0.25 23.37
CA SER A 641 -20.29 0.25 23.19
C SER A 641 -20.48 1.66 23.74
N GLU A 642 -19.83 2.02 24.85
CA GLU A 642 -19.79 3.38 25.39
C GLU A 642 -19.11 4.35 24.41
N LEU A 643 -18.01 3.94 23.78
CA LEU A 643 -17.33 4.74 22.77
C LEU A 643 -18.20 4.93 21.51
N LEU A 644 -18.84 3.87 21.01
CA LEU A 644 -19.77 3.96 19.88
C LEU A 644 -20.99 4.83 20.20
N GLY A 645 -21.52 4.74 21.43
CA GLY A 645 -22.64 5.55 21.91
C GLY A 645 -22.29 7.02 22.18
N ALA A 646 -21.03 7.34 22.45
CA ALA A 646 -20.57 8.71 22.68
C ALA A 646 -20.59 9.57 21.40
N ILE A 647 -20.62 8.95 20.21
CA ILE A 647 -20.59 9.66 18.93
C ILE A 647 -22.02 10.02 18.50
N PRO A 648 -22.34 11.31 18.25
CA PRO A 648 -23.68 11.69 17.81
C PRO A 648 -24.04 11.12 16.43
N LYS A 649 -25.17 10.41 16.34
CA LYS A 649 -25.71 9.83 15.10
C LYS A 649 -25.92 10.87 13.98
N ILE A 650 -26.30 12.10 14.34
CA ILE A 650 -26.48 13.19 13.38
C ILE A 650 -25.16 13.62 12.73
N THR A 651 -24.06 13.65 13.48
CA THR A 651 -22.73 13.96 12.95
C THR A 651 -22.26 12.84 12.01
N LEU A 652 -22.49 11.58 12.38
CA LEU A 652 -22.21 10.42 11.52
C LEU A 652 -23.00 10.48 10.21
N ALA A 653 -24.28 10.85 10.26
CA ALA A 653 -25.11 10.99 9.07
C ALA A 653 -24.59 12.10 8.14
N LYS A 654 -24.37 13.32 8.67
CA LYS A 654 -23.85 14.46 7.89
C LYS A 654 -22.47 14.19 7.29
N ALA A 655 -21.57 13.57 8.05
CA ALA A 655 -20.25 13.18 7.56
C ALA A 655 -20.34 12.08 6.48
N SER A 656 -21.25 11.11 6.62
CA SER A 656 -21.49 10.06 5.61
C SER A 656 -22.04 10.64 4.31
N PHE A 657 -22.97 11.59 4.41
CA PHE A 657 -23.56 12.28 3.27
C PHE A 657 -22.49 13.02 2.44
N ARG A 658 -21.58 13.73 3.11
CA ARG A 658 -20.44 14.40 2.47
C ARG A 658 -19.56 13.42 1.70
N CYS A 659 -19.36 12.22 2.22
CA CYS A 659 -18.55 11.18 1.57
C CYS A 659 -19.30 10.39 0.48
N GLN A 660 -20.50 10.84 0.08
CA GLN A 660 -21.38 10.16 -0.88
C GLN A 660 -21.76 8.73 -0.49
N ALA A 661 -21.62 8.37 0.80
CA ALA A 661 -22.04 7.09 1.34
C ALA A 661 -23.51 7.17 1.79
N TYR A 662 -24.42 7.38 0.83
CA TYR A 662 -25.82 7.71 1.10
C TYR A 662 -26.55 6.62 1.90
N ALA A 663 -26.29 5.33 1.63
CA ALA A 663 -26.89 4.22 2.38
C ALA A 663 -26.48 4.23 3.86
N ARG A 664 -25.23 4.57 4.16
CA ARG A 664 -24.72 4.71 5.54
C ARG A 664 -25.33 5.93 6.22
N SER A 665 -25.41 7.05 5.51
CA SER A 665 -26.09 8.27 5.99
C SER A 665 -27.55 7.99 6.36
N LEU A 666 -28.25 7.25 5.50
CA LEU A 666 -29.63 6.86 5.71
C LEU A 666 -29.78 6.03 6.99
N SER A 667 -28.97 4.98 7.15
CA SER A 667 -29.00 4.12 8.35
C SER A 667 -28.85 4.92 9.65
N TYR A 668 -27.84 5.78 9.75
CA TYR A 668 -27.60 6.57 10.96
C TYR A 668 -28.72 7.58 11.21
N PHE A 669 -29.20 8.25 10.16
CA PHE A 669 -30.22 9.28 10.31
C PHE A 669 -31.60 8.68 10.63
N GLU A 670 -31.96 7.56 10.01
CA GLU A 670 -33.17 6.83 10.37
C GLU A 670 -33.13 6.38 11.84
N SER A 671 -32.01 5.86 12.31
CA SER A 671 -31.86 5.47 13.72
C SER A 671 -32.01 6.70 14.64
N TYR A 672 -31.40 7.84 14.29
CA TYR A 672 -31.55 9.09 15.04
C TYR A 672 -33.01 9.55 15.13
N VAL A 673 -33.72 9.56 13.99
CA VAL A 673 -35.11 9.99 13.92
C VAL A 673 -36.02 9.02 14.67
N ARG A 674 -35.76 7.70 14.61
CA ARG A 674 -36.52 6.69 15.38
C ARG A 674 -36.37 6.90 16.88
N ASP A 675 -35.17 7.24 17.37
CA ASP A 675 -34.92 7.52 18.79
C ASP A 675 -35.60 8.83 19.24
N LYS A 676 -35.60 9.87 18.40
CA LYS A 676 -36.20 11.18 18.69
C LYS A 676 -37.73 11.14 18.63
N SER A 677 -38.29 10.66 17.52
CA SER A 677 -39.69 10.81 17.12
C SER A 677 -40.51 9.51 17.19
N GLY A 678 -39.89 8.34 17.41
CA GLY A 678 -40.57 7.04 17.39
C GLY A 678 -40.78 6.48 15.98
N ALA A 679 -41.68 5.51 15.84
CA ALA A 679 -41.98 4.86 14.55
C ALA A 679 -43.49 4.71 14.34
N PHE A 680 -43.93 4.56 13.09
CA PHE A 680 -45.34 4.27 12.75
C PHE A 680 -45.75 2.81 12.99
N ASN A 681 -44.85 1.98 13.53
CA ASN A 681 -45.18 0.60 13.88
C ASN A 681 -46.12 0.59 15.10
N PRO A 682 -47.25 -0.16 15.09
CA PRO A 682 -48.12 -0.33 16.26
C PRO A 682 -47.41 -0.88 17.52
N ALA A 683 -46.19 -1.42 17.39
CA ALA A 683 -45.34 -1.81 18.51
C ALA A 683 -44.39 -0.68 19.03
N SER A 684 -44.45 0.53 18.47
CA SER A 684 -43.62 1.67 18.89
C SER A 684 -44.26 2.43 20.05
N GLU A 685 -43.44 2.85 21.02
CA GLU A 685 -43.90 3.57 22.22
C GLU A 685 -44.33 5.03 21.94
N ARG A 686 -43.93 5.61 20.79
CA ARG A 686 -44.24 7.01 20.42
C ARG A 686 -44.78 7.10 19.00
N ASN A 687 -45.80 7.93 18.82
CA ASN A 687 -46.35 8.26 17.49
C ASN A 687 -45.36 9.16 16.74
N GLY A 688 -45.01 8.75 15.51
CA GLY A 688 -44.06 9.42 14.62
C GLY A 688 -44.52 10.79 14.14
N VAL A 689 -44.31 11.83 14.94
CA VAL A 689 -44.37 13.22 14.46
C VAL A 689 -42.95 13.62 14.05
N PHE A 690 -42.76 13.77 12.74
CA PHE A 690 -41.47 14.13 12.15
C PHE A 690 -41.39 15.65 11.97
N GLU A 691 -40.22 16.22 12.25
CA GLU A 691 -39.95 17.63 11.99
C GLU A 691 -39.62 17.83 10.51
N ASP A 692 -40.01 18.98 9.95
CA ASP A 692 -39.79 19.27 8.53
C ASP A 692 -38.29 19.36 8.19
N GLU A 693 -37.44 19.72 9.16
CA GLU A 693 -35.98 19.71 9.03
C GLU A 693 -35.42 18.29 8.85
N ASP A 694 -35.89 17.34 9.67
CA ASP A 694 -35.47 15.94 9.59
C ASP A 694 -35.91 15.31 8.25
N ILE A 695 -37.12 15.64 7.78
CA ILE A 695 -37.63 15.20 6.47
C ILE A 695 -36.78 15.80 5.34
N SER A 696 -36.40 17.08 5.44
CA SER A 696 -35.59 17.74 4.41
C SER A 696 -34.23 17.06 4.23
N PHE A 697 -33.54 16.75 5.33
CA PHE A 697 -32.27 16.02 5.26
C PHE A 697 -32.43 14.59 4.73
N LEU A 698 -33.49 13.87 5.14
CA LEU A 698 -33.79 12.54 4.56
C LEU A 698 -34.04 12.62 3.05
N MET A 699 -34.79 13.63 2.59
CA MET A 699 -35.02 13.84 1.17
C MET A 699 -33.72 14.13 0.41
N GLU A 700 -32.78 14.87 0.99
CA GLU A 700 -31.44 15.05 0.41
C GLU A 700 -30.70 13.70 0.29
N VAL A 701 -30.72 12.86 1.33
CA VAL A 701 -30.08 11.53 1.31
C VAL A 701 -30.72 10.61 0.26
N TYR A 702 -32.05 10.50 0.20
CA TYR A 702 -32.76 9.71 -0.81
C TYR A 702 -32.55 10.25 -2.22
N SER A 703 -32.37 11.56 -2.37
CA SER A 703 -32.01 12.15 -3.67
C SER A 703 -30.62 11.71 -4.13
N GLY A 704 -29.69 11.44 -3.22
CA GLY A 704 -28.37 10.88 -3.53
C GLY A 704 -28.40 9.38 -3.85
N LEU A 705 -29.38 8.65 -3.32
CA LEU A 705 -29.62 7.22 -3.65
C LEU A 705 -30.34 7.03 -4.99
N ASP A 706 -30.84 8.11 -5.59
CA ASP A 706 -31.66 8.08 -6.81
C ASP A 706 -32.90 7.17 -6.68
N GLU A 707 -33.53 7.15 -5.49
CA GLU A 707 -34.75 6.38 -5.19
C GLU A 707 -35.99 7.30 -5.14
N PRO A 708 -36.75 7.47 -6.24
CA PRO A 708 -37.89 8.37 -6.30
C PRO A 708 -39.08 7.92 -5.43
N ASP A 709 -39.27 6.61 -5.27
CA ASP A 709 -40.35 6.04 -4.47
C ASP A 709 -40.22 6.45 -2.99
N GLY A 710 -39.01 6.37 -2.44
CA GLY A 710 -38.70 6.81 -1.07
C GLY A 710 -38.93 8.31 -0.86
N LEU A 711 -38.54 9.15 -1.84
CA LEU A 711 -38.81 10.59 -1.81
C LEU A 711 -40.30 10.91 -1.77
N SER A 712 -41.11 10.18 -2.55
CA SER A 712 -42.57 10.36 -2.56
C SER A 712 -43.20 10.01 -1.21
N GLY A 713 -42.70 8.95 -0.56
CA GLY A 713 -43.09 8.55 0.78
C GLY A 713 -42.77 9.64 1.81
N LEU A 714 -41.55 10.17 1.80
CA LEU A 714 -41.11 11.22 2.73
C LEU A 714 -41.88 12.54 2.54
N ALA A 715 -42.16 12.94 1.30
CA ALA A 715 -42.94 14.15 1.03
C ALA A 715 -44.38 14.04 1.56
N SER A 716 -44.95 12.83 1.62
CA SER A 716 -46.28 12.60 2.22
C SER A 716 -46.31 12.79 3.75
N LEU A 717 -45.15 12.65 4.41
CA LEU A 717 -45.03 12.82 5.87
C LEU A 717 -44.90 14.29 6.29
N ARG A 718 -44.59 15.18 5.35
CA ARG A 718 -44.45 16.62 5.62
C ARG A 718 -45.80 17.25 5.90
N LYS A 719 -45.84 18.17 6.87
CA LYS A 719 -47.09 18.87 7.25
C LYS A 719 -47.59 19.82 6.17
N SER A 720 -46.70 20.33 5.34
CA SER A 720 -47.01 21.19 4.19
C SER A 720 -46.41 20.62 2.90
N LYS A 721 -47.18 20.64 1.82
CA LYS A 721 -46.69 20.22 0.50
C LYS A 721 -45.86 21.36 -0.09
N SER A 722 -44.56 21.15 -0.29
CA SER A 722 -43.71 22.10 -0.99
C SER A 722 -43.68 21.78 -2.49
N LEU A 723 -43.83 22.81 -3.33
CA LEU A 723 -43.67 22.69 -4.78
C LEU A 723 -42.23 22.23 -5.14
N GLN A 724 -41.25 22.61 -4.33
CA GLN A 724 -39.85 22.26 -4.53
C GLN A 724 -39.60 20.76 -4.34
N ASP A 725 -40.35 20.11 -3.44
CA ASP A 725 -40.27 18.67 -3.20
C ASP A 725 -40.80 17.89 -4.40
N HIS A 726 -41.94 18.32 -4.96
CA HIS A 726 -42.52 17.72 -6.15
C HIS A 726 -41.58 17.84 -7.35
N LEU A 727 -40.93 19.00 -7.51
CA LEU A 727 -39.91 19.19 -8.55
C LEU A 727 -38.72 18.24 -8.36
N LEU A 728 -38.23 18.08 -7.13
CA LEU A 728 -37.13 17.18 -6.82
C LEU A 728 -37.49 15.70 -7.10
N ILE A 729 -38.66 15.25 -6.65
CA ILE A 729 -39.18 13.90 -6.89
C ILE A 729 -39.25 13.63 -8.39
N ASN A 730 -39.86 14.53 -9.15
CA ASN A 730 -40.01 14.36 -10.60
C ASN A 730 -38.66 14.41 -11.34
N LYS A 731 -37.70 15.22 -10.87
CA LYS A 731 -36.33 15.25 -11.40
C LYS A 731 -35.65 13.89 -11.23
N LYS A 732 -35.79 13.27 -10.05
CA LYS A 732 -35.17 11.98 -9.72
C LYS A 732 -35.90 10.78 -10.33
N ALA A 733 -37.21 10.86 -10.50
CA ALA A 733 -38.01 9.85 -11.22
C ALA A 733 -37.77 9.85 -12.75
N GLY A 734 -37.08 10.86 -13.29
CA GLY A 734 -36.89 11.03 -14.72
C GLY A 734 -38.13 11.58 -15.46
N ASN A 735 -39.13 12.08 -14.73
CA ASN A 735 -40.35 12.67 -15.29
C ASN A 735 -40.10 14.12 -15.76
N TRP A 736 -39.16 14.30 -16.69
CA TRP A 736 -38.68 15.61 -17.14
C TRP A 736 -39.75 16.48 -17.79
N ALA A 737 -40.82 15.90 -18.33
CA ALA A 737 -41.95 16.65 -18.87
C ALA A 737 -42.68 17.46 -17.78
N GLU A 738 -42.94 16.86 -16.61
CA GLU A 738 -43.57 17.56 -15.49
C GLU A 738 -42.63 18.59 -14.87
N VAL A 739 -41.32 18.26 -14.78
CA VAL A 739 -40.29 19.21 -14.34
C VAL A 739 -40.25 20.43 -15.27
N LEU A 740 -40.29 20.22 -16.58
CA LEU A 740 -40.30 21.30 -17.56
C LEU A 740 -41.49 22.24 -17.33
N THR A 741 -42.71 21.71 -17.18
CA THR A 741 -43.89 22.55 -16.93
C THR A 741 -43.74 23.40 -15.66
N SER A 742 -43.16 22.83 -14.61
CA SER A 742 -42.91 23.53 -13.35
C SER A 742 -41.81 24.61 -13.50
N CYS A 743 -40.74 24.31 -14.25
CA CYS A 743 -39.67 25.24 -14.57
C CYS A 743 -40.17 26.40 -15.46
N GLU A 744 -41.03 26.14 -16.43
CA GLU A 744 -41.66 27.15 -17.28
C GLU A 744 -42.58 28.08 -16.48
N GLN A 745 -43.38 27.52 -15.57
CA GLN A 745 -44.19 28.32 -14.63
C GLN A 745 -43.31 29.20 -13.75
N ALA A 746 -42.23 28.65 -13.19
CA ALA A 746 -41.27 29.42 -12.39
C ALA A 746 -40.58 30.50 -13.22
N LEU A 747 -40.32 30.23 -14.51
CA LEU A 747 -39.73 31.19 -15.44
C LEU A 747 -40.70 32.33 -15.78
N GLN A 748 -42.00 32.06 -15.92
CA GLN A 748 -43.01 33.10 -16.12
C GLN A 748 -43.05 34.08 -14.93
N MET A 749 -42.84 33.58 -13.71
CA MET A 749 -42.78 34.40 -12.49
C MET A 749 -41.46 35.19 -12.38
N GLN A 750 -40.35 34.65 -12.90
CA GLN A 750 -39.02 35.26 -12.83
C GLN A 750 -38.32 35.20 -14.20
N PRO A 751 -38.73 36.02 -15.18
CA PRO A 751 -38.27 35.90 -16.58
C PRO A 751 -36.80 36.27 -16.80
N PHE A 752 -36.18 36.99 -15.87
CA PHE A 752 -34.77 37.41 -15.94
C PHE A 752 -33.82 36.54 -15.10
N SER A 753 -34.33 35.48 -14.46
CA SER A 753 -33.51 34.62 -13.60
C SER A 753 -32.68 33.63 -14.42
N VAL A 754 -31.36 33.72 -14.30
CA VAL A 754 -30.40 32.82 -14.95
C VAL A 754 -30.59 31.37 -14.50
N GLN A 755 -30.85 31.16 -13.20
CA GLN A 755 -31.07 29.81 -12.67
C GLN A 755 -32.27 29.14 -13.33
N ARG A 756 -33.40 29.86 -13.48
CA ARG A 756 -34.63 29.30 -14.07
C ARG A 756 -34.44 28.96 -15.55
N HIS A 757 -33.75 29.81 -16.31
CA HIS A 757 -33.37 29.51 -17.69
C HIS A 757 -32.45 28.29 -17.80
N SER A 758 -31.47 28.18 -16.90
CA SER A 758 -30.58 27.02 -16.81
C SER A 758 -31.33 25.72 -16.48
N ASP A 759 -32.30 25.77 -15.56
CA ASP A 759 -33.14 24.62 -15.22
C ASP A 759 -33.96 24.14 -16.43
N VAL A 760 -34.52 25.06 -17.22
CA VAL A 760 -35.25 24.75 -18.47
C VAL A 760 -34.32 24.10 -19.50
N LEU A 761 -33.12 24.65 -19.70
CA LEU A 761 -32.13 24.08 -20.62
C LEU A 761 -31.71 22.66 -20.21
N ASN A 762 -31.51 22.42 -18.92
CA ASN A 762 -31.22 21.08 -18.39
C ASN A 762 -32.39 20.11 -18.62
N CYS A 763 -33.64 20.56 -18.46
CA CYS A 763 -34.81 19.73 -18.78
C CYS A 763 -34.88 19.38 -20.27
N LEU A 764 -34.66 20.36 -21.15
CA LEU A 764 -34.63 20.15 -22.60
C LEU A 764 -33.52 19.17 -23.02
N LEU A 765 -32.35 19.25 -22.37
CA LEU A 765 -31.25 18.33 -22.59
C LEU A 765 -31.62 16.89 -22.21
N ASN A 766 -32.17 16.68 -21.01
CA ASN A 766 -32.53 15.35 -20.51
C ASN A 766 -33.72 14.71 -21.25
N MET A 767 -34.63 15.51 -21.81
CA MET A 767 -35.68 15.02 -22.73
C MET A 767 -35.18 14.78 -24.16
N CYS A 768 -33.91 15.07 -24.46
CA CYS A 768 -33.34 15.03 -25.80
C CYS A 768 -34.00 15.99 -26.81
N HIS A 769 -34.64 17.07 -26.34
CA HIS A 769 -35.17 18.16 -27.19
C HIS A 769 -34.07 19.17 -27.56
N LEU A 770 -32.99 18.65 -28.16
CA LEU A 770 -31.76 19.39 -28.42
C LEU A 770 -31.97 20.61 -29.33
N GLN A 771 -32.85 20.50 -30.33
CA GLN A 771 -33.13 21.61 -31.25
C GLN A 771 -33.82 22.78 -30.54
N ALA A 772 -34.75 22.48 -29.62
CA ALA A 772 -35.39 23.51 -28.80
C ALA A 772 -34.38 24.18 -27.87
N MET A 773 -33.47 23.39 -27.28
CA MET A 773 -32.38 23.89 -26.45
C MET A 773 -31.49 24.90 -27.21
N VAL A 774 -31.06 24.57 -28.43
CA VAL A 774 -30.29 25.48 -29.31
C VAL A 774 -31.05 26.79 -29.55
N THR A 775 -32.32 26.71 -29.96
CA THR A 775 -33.12 27.93 -30.23
C THR A 775 -33.30 28.79 -28.98
N HIS A 776 -33.43 28.16 -27.81
CA HIS A 776 -33.56 28.85 -26.54
C HIS A 776 -32.23 29.52 -26.15
N VAL A 777 -31.09 28.84 -26.32
CA VAL A 777 -29.74 29.39 -26.10
C VAL A 777 -29.47 30.60 -26.98
N ASP A 778 -29.76 30.53 -28.28
CA ASP A 778 -29.58 31.67 -29.21
C ASP A 778 -30.46 32.87 -28.80
N GLY A 779 -31.70 32.59 -28.39
CA GLY A 779 -32.60 33.58 -27.80
C GLY A 779 -32.02 34.21 -26.53
N LEU A 780 -31.40 33.43 -25.66
CA LEU A 780 -30.79 33.92 -24.42
C LEU A 780 -29.51 34.74 -24.67
N ILE A 781 -28.68 34.34 -25.63
CA ILE A 781 -27.48 35.09 -26.03
C ILE A 781 -27.88 36.49 -26.50
N SER A 782 -28.96 36.60 -27.27
CA SER A 782 -29.46 37.90 -27.74
C SER A 782 -30.12 38.75 -26.65
N ARG A 783 -30.83 38.13 -25.69
CA ARG A 783 -31.60 38.83 -24.64
C ARG A 783 -30.80 39.15 -23.38
N ILE A 784 -29.87 38.28 -22.99
CA ILE A 784 -29.09 38.35 -21.75
C ILE A 784 -27.60 38.07 -22.07
N PRO A 785 -26.90 39.01 -22.75
CA PRO A 785 -25.53 38.79 -23.21
C PRO A 785 -24.51 38.68 -22.06
N GLN A 786 -24.83 39.16 -20.87
CA GLN A 786 -23.95 39.14 -19.70
C GLN A 786 -23.53 37.73 -19.26
N TYR A 787 -24.38 36.73 -19.54
CA TYR A 787 -24.14 35.31 -19.21
C TYR A 787 -23.84 34.47 -20.47
N ARG A 788 -23.39 35.10 -21.56
CA ARG A 788 -23.07 34.42 -22.82
C ARG A 788 -22.22 33.19 -22.62
N LYS A 789 -21.24 33.23 -21.71
CA LYS A 789 -20.37 32.11 -21.38
C LYS A 789 -21.15 30.88 -20.89
N THR A 790 -22.05 31.05 -19.92
CA THR A 790 -22.90 29.96 -19.38
C THR A 790 -23.85 29.39 -20.44
N TRP A 791 -24.47 30.26 -21.23
CA TRP A 791 -25.37 29.82 -22.31
C TRP A 791 -24.63 29.07 -23.40
N CYS A 792 -23.45 29.54 -23.78
CA CYS A 792 -22.61 28.85 -24.74
C CYS A 792 -22.12 27.50 -24.20
N THR A 793 -21.73 27.39 -22.92
CA THR A 793 -21.34 26.09 -22.35
C THR A 793 -22.49 25.07 -22.38
N GLN A 794 -23.73 25.48 -22.11
CA GLN A 794 -24.89 24.61 -22.22
C GLN A 794 -25.27 24.35 -23.68
N GLY A 795 -25.16 25.34 -24.55
CA GLY A 795 -25.41 25.22 -26.00
C GLY A 795 -24.47 24.22 -26.67
N VAL A 796 -23.20 24.16 -26.24
CA VAL A 796 -22.24 23.15 -26.71
C VAL A 796 -22.79 21.75 -26.52
N GLN A 797 -23.41 21.46 -25.35
CA GLN A 797 -23.98 20.15 -25.01
C GLN A 797 -25.02 19.68 -26.05
N ALA A 798 -25.85 20.58 -26.56
CA ALA A 798 -26.81 20.26 -27.62
C ALA A 798 -26.18 20.23 -29.01
N ALA A 799 -25.28 21.18 -29.31
CA ALA A 799 -24.72 21.36 -30.64
C ALA A 799 -23.87 20.16 -31.10
N TRP A 800 -23.04 19.60 -30.22
CA TRP A 800 -22.22 18.43 -30.56
C TRP A 800 -23.08 17.16 -30.72
N ARG A 801 -24.10 16.97 -29.87
CA ARG A 801 -25.05 15.84 -29.96
C ARG A 801 -25.92 15.89 -31.23
N LEU A 802 -26.24 17.09 -31.71
CA LEU A 802 -26.98 17.31 -32.97
C LEU A 802 -26.11 17.23 -34.24
N GLY A 803 -24.77 17.20 -34.10
CA GLY A 803 -23.86 17.28 -35.24
C GLY A 803 -23.88 18.64 -35.96
N ARG A 804 -24.29 19.72 -35.27
CA ARG A 804 -24.28 21.09 -35.80
C ARG A 804 -22.93 21.75 -35.52
N TRP A 805 -21.94 21.37 -36.31
CA TRP A 805 -20.54 21.75 -36.10
C TRP A 805 -20.27 23.26 -36.16
N ASP A 806 -20.97 23.99 -37.04
CA ASP A 806 -20.83 25.44 -37.17
C ASP A 806 -21.24 26.15 -35.87
N LEU A 807 -22.42 25.81 -35.34
CA LEU A 807 -22.94 26.32 -34.07
C LEU A 807 -22.08 25.88 -32.88
N MET A 808 -21.57 24.64 -32.89
CA MET A 808 -20.65 24.16 -31.87
C MET A 808 -19.38 25.02 -31.83
N SER A 809 -18.83 25.40 -33.00
CA SER A 809 -17.65 26.24 -33.06
C SER A 809 -17.91 27.65 -32.52
N GLU A 810 -19.07 28.22 -32.83
CA GLU A 810 -19.51 29.52 -32.31
C GLU A 810 -19.69 29.48 -30.80
N TYR A 811 -20.39 28.47 -30.27
CA TYR A 811 -20.55 28.31 -28.83
C TYR A 811 -19.23 28.04 -28.12
N LEU A 812 -18.30 27.28 -28.71
CA LEU A 812 -16.97 27.10 -28.13
C LEU A 812 -16.20 28.42 -28.04
N THR A 813 -16.31 29.31 -29.03
CA THR A 813 -15.72 30.65 -28.94
C THR A 813 -16.34 31.49 -27.83
N GLY A 814 -17.68 31.54 -27.75
CA GLY A 814 -18.38 32.25 -26.68
C GLY A 814 -18.18 31.65 -25.28
N ALA A 815 -17.92 30.35 -25.18
CA ALA A 815 -17.61 29.66 -23.92
C ALA A 815 -16.16 29.88 -23.45
N ASN A 816 -15.28 30.36 -24.33
CA ASN A 816 -13.87 30.65 -24.05
C ASN A 816 -13.61 32.15 -23.80
N GLU A 817 -14.54 33.03 -24.14
CA GLU A 817 -14.49 34.45 -23.80
C GLU A 817 -14.58 34.70 -22.27
N GLU A 818 -14.01 35.81 -21.80
CA GLU A 818 -14.13 36.25 -20.40
C GLU A 818 -15.57 36.77 -20.15
N GLY A 819 -16.26 36.21 -19.15
CA GLY A 819 -17.64 36.56 -18.82
C GLY A 819 -18.11 35.93 -17.52
N LEU A 820 -19.26 36.38 -17.00
CA LEU A 820 -19.85 35.86 -15.77
C LEU A 820 -20.25 34.38 -15.95
N LEU A 821 -19.69 33.52 -15.10
CA LEU A 821 -20.06 32.12 -14.98
C LEU A 821 -21.08 31.97 -13.87
N TYR A 822 -22.25 31.41 -14.19
CA TYR A 822 -23.14 30.92 -13.14
C TYR A 822 -22.65 29.55 -12.64
N SER A 823 -22.25 29.50 -11.37
CA SER A 823 -21.49 28.38 -10.76
C SER A 823 -22.28 27.09 -10.51
N SER A 824 -23.59 27.04 -10.80
CA SER A 824 -24.35 25.78 -10.75
C SER A 824 -24.24 24.95 -12.03
N SER A 825 -23.46 25.42 -13.02
CA SER A 825 -23.21 24.65 -14.24
C SER A 825 -22.39 23.40 -13.88
N GLU A 826 -23.15 22.32 -13.74
CA GLU A 826 -22.77 20.95 -13.41
C GLU A 826 -21.44 20.54 -14.07
N SER A 827 -20.63 19.74 -13.38
CA SER A 827 -19.39 19.12 -13.89
C SER A 827 -19.54 18.57 -15.32
N ASN A 828 -20.75 18.10 -15.66
CA ASN A 828 -21.15 17.60 -16.96
C ASN A 828 -20.99 18.61 -18.11
N ALA A 829 -21.21 19.90 -17.87
CA ALA A 829 -21.09 20.93 -18.91
C ALA A 829 -19.63 21.21 -19.30
N PHE A 830 -18.70 21.09 -18.35
CA PHE A 830 -17.26 21.18 -18.61
C PHE A 830 -16.76 19.93 -19.34
N PHE A 831 -17.20 18.75 -18.92
CA PHE A 831 -16.92 17.50 -19.64
C PHE A 831 -17.40 17.57 -21.10
N ASP A 832 -18.65 17.96 -21.33
CA ASP A 832 -19.22 18.11 -22.68
C ASP A 832 -18.48 19.17 -23.51
N LYS A 833 -17.98 20.23 -22.87
CA LYS A 833 -17.14 21.25 -23.53
C LYS A 833 -15.83 20.66 -24.01
N ASP A 834 -15.17 19.84 -23.20
CA ASP A 834 -13.90 19.20 -23.58
C ASP A 834 -14.12 18.15 -24.68
N VAL A 835 -15.22 17.40 -24.64
CA VAL A 835 -15.65 16.51 -25.74
C VAL A 835 -15.81 17.30 -27.05
N ALA A 836 -16.48 18.45 -27.01
CA ALA A 836 -16.66 19.28 -28.19
C ALA A 836 -15.33 19.85 -28.74
N GLN A 837 -14.36 20.16 -27.88
CA GLN A 837 -13.01 20.56 -28.32
C GLN A 837 -12.28 19.42 -29.03
N ILE A 838 -12.41 18.19 -28.54
CA ILE A 838 -11.85 16.99 -29.19
C ILE A 838 -12.47 16.82 -30.59
N LEU A 839 -13.80 16.91 -30.70
CA LEU A 839 -14.49 16.79 -31.98
C LEU A 839 -14.06 17.89 -32.96
N GLN A 840 -13.89 19.13 -32.49
CA GLN A 840 -13.38 20.23 -33.32
C GLN A 840 -11.95 19.95 -33.83
N ALA A 841 -11.08 19.39 -32.98
CA ALA A 841 -9.72 19.02 -33.35
C ALA A 841 -9.69 17.89 -34.38
N MET A 842 -10.56 16.88 -34.22
CA MET A 842 -10.74 15.79 -35.19
C MET A 842 -11.18 16.32 -36.56
N MET A 843 -12.13 17.27 -36.59
CA MET A 843 -12.57 17.91 -37.83
C MET A 843 -11.45 18.69 -38.54
N LYS A 844 -10.56 19.33 -37.76
CA LYS A 844 -9.36 20.02 -38.26
C LYS A 844 -8.24 19.06 -38.68
N LYS A 845 -8.41 17.75 -38.48
CA LYS A 845 -7.41 16.70 -38.71
C LYS A 845 -6.10 16.92 -37.92
N ASP A 846 -6.18 17.61 -36.79
CA ASP A 846 -5.03 17.84 -35.91
C ASP A 846 -4.91 16.66 -34.92
N GLN A 847 -4.13 15.66 -35.30
CA GLN A 847 -3.94 14.45 -34.49
C GLN A 847 -3.25 14.73 -33.15
N PHE A 848 -2.39 15.76 -33.10
CA PHE A 848 -1.65 16.11 -31.88
C PHE A 848 -2.61 16.72 -30.84
N LEU A 849 -3.42 17.68 -31.27
CA LEU A 849 -4.36 18.36 -30.39
C LEU A 849 -5.50 17.45 -29.92
N VAL A 850 -5.90 16.47 -30.75
CA VAL A 850 -6.84 15.40 -30.34
C VAL A 850 -6.24 14.56 -29.20
N ALA A 851 -4.99 14.10 -29.35
CA ALA A 851 -4.33 13.29 -28.33
C ALA A 851 -4.09 14.05 -27.02
N GLU A 852 -3.70 15.33 -27.11
CA GLU A 852 -3.53 16.21 -25.95
C GLU A 852 -4.84 16.41 -25.18
N LYS A 853 -5.95 16.68 -25.90
CA LYS A 853 -7.26 16.94 -25.28
C LYS A 853 -7.91 15.69 -24.70
N LEU A 854 -7.76 14.53 -25.35
CA LEU A 854 -8.13 13.23 -24.77
C LEU A 854 -7.38 12.97 -23.46
N HIS A 855 -6.07 13.26 -23.44
CA HIS A 855 -5.26 13.12 -22.22
C HIS A 855 -5.70 14.07 -21.09
N CYS A 856 -6.16 15.28 -21.41
CA CYS A 856 -6.73 16.20 -20.43
C CYS A 856 -8.08 15.70 -19.87
N LEU A 857 -8.93 15.13 -20.72
CA LEU A 857 -10.26 14.65 -20.32
C LEU A 857 -10.16 13.45 -19.36
N ASN A 858 -9.19 12.55 -19.56
CA ASN A 858 -8.94 11.44 -18.65
C ASN A 858 -8.36 11.84 -17.27
N LYS A 859 -7.91 13.09 -17.09
CA LYS A 859 -7.41 13.60 -15.79
C LYS A 859 -8.52 14.13 -14.88
N LEU A 860 -9.66 14.52 -15.45
CA LEU A 860 -10.88 14.92 -14.74
C LEU A 860 -11.54 13.68 -14.15
#